data_AF-A0A959NP20-F1
#
_entry.id   AF-A0A959NP20-F1
#
_cell.length_a   1.000
_cell.length_b   1.000
_cell.length_c   1.000
_cell.angle_alpha   90.00
_cell.angle_beta   90.00
_cell.angle_gamma   90.00
#
_symmetry.space_group_name_H-M   'P 1'
#
loop_
_entity.id
_entity.type
_entity.pdbx_description
1 polymer ?
#
loop_
_entity_poly.entity_id
_entity_poly.type
_entity_poly.pdbx_seq_one_letter_code
_entity_poly.pdbx_strand_id
1 'polypeptide(L)'
;ELYQLLSNKLNDRFDSKNQISREFQNAVKEVVNVQPYDSNSIIIRIVNGVNKALDTEHDILEKHRLIKDMVSALFRNFKHLNNQLEKLELPISLISKSGQVVSANSLFLGSTYPDGETIEWLYDGIYSNEHFLKGVNYWNLQDENIDEVERFFIWLGINKYAKIATKNLEEQWHESHYFNFIFEQQSPLAPINFKLDRLIKDTKVYFIENMEDVLKMDETRQLIILLKDDLLKSQIEQQEVKYIWRYVQSSYTLVSSISYLKYQFLKNGHFSSYVLEDGNEQLQSLINQEVKIDLDKLKSYNFHTSEITNILIKLGAKQNIDFLKPTVLYNALLKTATHFTTSKSRGVQGIYKRIVDALEFQDSLNEIKQEEIPKDLELFAKKEGKTVLLPASQVFYSNNSVLPEKIEKTIPVLDFPKRGGQDKVHRFLGVQIIDVSKIKIIEVEEHTKLDNSFQNLFEQLKAPILLYRLYSKSLPKEVTTREAISQNIAYIKNCTIQLVKSCTYNYSNTSEVTLDDFEFVIFNNIFYLKAPKYLELSDLIKASQFSDAFAEIMSIQFNVTELKNDFRFLIRNDLKDTLHLITKDFDTEKLEKVKNYFGIPAAEDNFWRNIYQIKKLSYPEHIIKQSELIAQINTDLDIELRTDYLKFDFDECSNTETYNVLLFLCTHLNLTLKEIYPKGIASYHFEKMRNLRESKESKIKKIIWKY
;
A
#
# COMPACT_ATOMS: atom_id res chain seq x y z
N GLU A 1 20.39 72.32 -2.93
CA GLU A 1 20.13 73.77 -3.13
C GLU A 1 20.48 74.27 -4.53
N LEU A 2 21.72 74.19 -5.00
CA LEU A 2 22.09 74.75 -6.32
C LEU A 2 21.25 74.21 -7.50
N TYR A 3 21.00 72.89 -7.52
CA TYR A 3 20.11 72.27 -8.51
C TYR A 3 18.70 72.87 -8.48
N GLN A 4 18.08 72.97 -7.30
CA GLN A 4 16.74 73.55 -7.16
C GLN A 4 16.68 75.02 -7.58
N LEU A 5 17.70 75.82 -7.22
CA LEU A 5 17.82 77.22 -7.62
C LEU A 5 17.92 77.38 -9.14
N LEU A 6 18.75 76.55 -9.80
CA LEU A 6 18.92 76.59 -11.25
C LEU A 6 17.70 76.03 -11.99
N SER A 7 17.11 74.94 -11.51
CA SER A 7 15.89 74.35 -12.08
C SER A 7 14.72 75.33 -12.01
N ASN A 8 14.54 76.04 -10.89
CA ASN A 8 13.49 77.05 -10.76
C ASN A 8 13.70 78.24 -11.70
N LYS A 9 14.96 78.66 -11.92
CA LYS A 9 15.29 79.77 -12.83
C LYS A 9 15.14 79.41 -14.31
N LEU A 10 15.20 78.12 -14.65
CA LEU A 10 15.08 77.61 -16.02
C LEU A 10 13.70 76.99 -16.30
N ASN A 11 12.78 77.03 -15.33
CA ASN A 11 11.51 76.33 -15.37
C ASN A 11 10.61 76.75 -16.55
N ASP A 12 10.71 78.01 -16.99
CA ASP A 12 9.98 78.55 -18.14
C ASP A 12 10.39 77.89 -19.48
N ARG A 13 11.50 77.16 -19.51
CA ARG A 13 12.00 76.43 -20.69
C ARG A 13 11.63 74.94 -20.68
N PHE A 14 10.97 74.45 -19.64
CA PHE A 14 10.67 73.02 -19.48
C PHE A 14 9.30 72.69 -20.05
N ASP A 15 9.23 71.62 -20.84
CA ASP A 15 7.93 71.04 -21.25
C ASP A 15 7.30 70.29 -20.07
N SER A 16 6.05 70.63 -19.73
CA SER A 16 5.30 70.07 -18.60
C SER A 16 4.99 68.58 -18.73
N LYS A 17 5.18 68.00 -19.92
CA LYS A 17 5.00 66.55 -20.17
C LYS A 17 6.22 65.71 -19.83
N ASN A 18 7.39 66.32 -19.59
CA ASN A 18 8.65 65.61 -19.36
C ASN A 18 9.14 65.74 -17.91
N GLN A 19 10.02 64.81 -17.50
CA GLN A 19 10.67 64.89 -16.19
C GLN A 19 11.61 66.11 -16.10
N ILE A 20 11.48 66.88 -15.02
CA ILE A 20 12.24 68.12 -14.73
C ILE A 20 13.76 67.91 -14.87
N SER A 21 14.29 66.74 -14.51
CA SER A 21 15.71 66.42 -14.61
C SER A 21 16.22 66.31 -16.06
N ARG A 22 15.39 65.82 -16.98
CA ARG A 22 15.71 65.74 -18.43
C ARG A 22 15.60 67.10 -19.11
N GLU A 23 14.58 67.87 -18.75
CA GLU A 23 14.39 69.24 -19.24
C GLU A 23 15.52 70.16 -18.76
N PHE A 24 15.93 70.02 -17.49
CA PHE A 24 17.09 70.70 -16.94
C PHE A 24 18.37 70.37 -17.70
N GLN A 25 18.64 69.07 -17.94
CA GLN A 25 19.78 68.64 -18.76
C GLN A 25 19.74 69.28 -20.16
N ASN A 26 18.61 69.21 -20.85
CA ASN A 26 18.47 69.77 -22.18
C ASN A 26 18.76 71.27 -22.23
N ALA A 27 18.37 72.01 -21.18
CA ALA A 27 18.60 73.45 -21.07
C ALA A 27 20.06 73.83 -20.80
N VAL A 28 20.87 72.94 -20.23
CA VAL A 28 22.25 73.26 -19.81
C VAL A 28 23.34 72.49 -20.56
N LYS A 29 22.98 71.49 -21.37
CA LYS A 29 23.92 70.58 -22.06
C LYS A 29 24.95 71.26 -22.96
N GLU A 30 24.64 72.43 -23.51
CA GLU A 30 25.54 73.19 -24.38
C GLU A 30 26.66 73.91 -23.60
N VAL A 31 26.44 74.14 -22.30
CA VAL A 31 27.36 74.91 -21.44
C VAL A 31 28.06 74.00 -20.42
N VAL A 32 27.39 72.94 -19.97
CA VAL A 32 27.89 72.02 -18.95
C VAL A 32 27.42 70.59 -19.23
N ASN A 33 28.32 69.62 -19.07
CA ASN A 33 28.01 68.20 -19.23
C ASN A 33 27.34 67.64 -17.97
N VAL A 34 26.07 67.99 -17.77
CA VAL A 34 25.23 67.46 -16.69
C VAL A 34 24.41 66.30 -17.23
N GLN A 35 24.43 65.16 -16.55
CA GLN A 35 23.57 64.02 -16.84
C GLN A 35 22.50 63.90 -15.75
N PRO A 36 21.28 63.42 -16.05
CA PRO A 36 20.29 63.11 -15.03
C PRO A 36 20.90 62.07 -14.09
N TYR A 37 20.69 62.21 -12.79
CA TYR A 37 21.15 61.22 -11.83
C TYR A 37 20.45 59.88 -12.11
N ASP A 38 21.18 58.96 -12.73
CA ASP A 38 20.77 57.58 -12.95
C ASP A 38 21.70 56.68 -12.14
N SER A 39 21.21 56.22 -10.99
CA SER A 39 21.94 55.35 -10.07
C SER A 39 22.55 54.13 -10.77
N ASN A 40 21.88 53.57 -11.79
CA ASN A 40 22.38 52.40 -12.52
C ASN A 40 23.63 52.74 -13.34
N SER A 41 23.65 53.91 -13.99
CA SER A 41 24.81 54.37 -14.76
C SER A 41 26.03 54.62 -13.88
N ILE A 42 25.81 55.08 -12.64
CA ILE A 42 26.87 55.31 -11.65
C ILE A 42 27.43 53.98 -11.16
N ILE A 43 26.56 53.02 -10.81
CA ILE A 43 26.96 51.68 -10.39
C ILE A 43 27.82 51.00 -11.46
N ILE A 44 27.38 51.03 -12.73
CA ILE A 44 28.13 50.45 -13.85
C ILE A 44 29.52 51.10 -14.00
N ARG A 45 29.61 52.44 -13.89
CA ARG A 45 30.89 53.16 -13.99
C ARG A 45 31.83 52.82 -12.84
N ILE A 46 31.30 52.70 -11.60
CA ILE A 46 32.09 52.32 -10.42
C ILE A 46 32.67 50.91 -10.63
N VAL A 47 31.82 49.92 -10.96
CA VAL A 47 32.25 48.52 -11.12
C VAL A 47 33.25 48.38 -12.27
N ASN A 48 32.97 48.93 -13.45
CA ASN A 48 33.87 48.84 -14.60
C ASN A 48 35.20 49.57 -14.36
N GLY A 49 35.18 50.72 -13.67
CA GLY A 49 36.38 51.47 -13.33
C GLY A 49 37.29 50.70 -12.39
N VAL A 50 36.71 50.05 -11.37
CA VAL A 50 37.46 49.25 -10.40
C VAL A 50 37.98 47.96 -11.04
N ASN A 51 37.18 47.25 -11.82
CA ASN A 51 37.65 46.05 -12.54
C ASN A 51 38.84 46.36 -13.45
N LYS A 52 38.77 47.45 -14.22
CA LYS A 52 39.88 47.88 -15.07
C LYS A 52 41.14 48.23 -14.26
N ALA A 53 40.99 48.75 -13.04
CA ALA A 53 42.11 49.00 -12.14
C ALA A 53 42.62 47.71 -11.47
N LEU A 54 41.81 46.67 -11.31
CA LEU A 54 42.26 45.38 -10.79
C LEU A 54 43.10 44.58 -11.79
N ASP A 55 42.91 44.84 -13.09
CA ASP A 55 43.64 44.23 -14.21
C ASP A 55 45.08 44.75 -14.37
N THR A 56 45.37 45.95 -13.87
CA THR A 56 46.75 46.47 -13.82
C THR A 56 47.56 45.82 -12.69
N GLU A 57 48.88 45.69 -12.85
CA GLU A 57 49.78 45.11 -11.84
C GLU A 57 49.82 45.98 -10.57
N HIS A 58 48.92 45.69 -9.64
CA HIS A 58 48.87 46.26 -8.30
C HIS A 58 49.22 45.20 -7.25
N ASP A 59 49.82 45.64 -6.13
CA ASP A 59 50.01 44.78 -4.96
C ASP A 59 48.66 44.41 -4.32
N ILE A 60 48.62 43.30 -3.58
CA ILE A 60 47.40 42.76 -2.97
C ILE A 60 46.73 43.75 -2.02
N LEU A 61 47.51 44.58 -1.31
CA LEU A 61 47.00 45.61 -0.40
C LEU A 61 46.29 46.74 -1.16
N GLU A 62 46.80 47.13 -2.32
CA GLU A 62 46.16 48.14 -3.16
C GLU A 62 44.87 47.62 -3.78
N LYS A 63 44.86 46.36 -4.25
CA LYS A 63 43.63 45.69 -4.71
C LYS A 63 42.58 45.64 -3.60
N HIS A 64 42.97 45.32 -2.37
CA HIS A 64 42.08 45.30 -1.21
C HIS A 64 41.47 46.67 -0.93
N ARG A 65 42.27 47.74 -1.01
CA ARG A 65 41.79 49.12 -0.83
C ARG A 65 40.77 49.50 -1.91
N LEU A 66 41.08 49.25 -3.19
CA LEU A 66 40.18 49.56 -4.31
C LEU A 66 38.82 48.87 -4.16
N ILE A 67 38.81 47.58 -3.76
CA ILE A 67 37.57 46.82 -3.55
C ILE A 67 36.79 47.35 -2.35
N LYS A 68 37.45 47.76 -1.25
CA LYS A 68 36.76 48.38 -0.11
C LYS A 68 36.10 49.71 -0.49
N ASP A 69 36.80 50.55 -1.25
CA ASP A 69 36.28 51.84 -1.70
C ASP A 69 35.07 51.62 -2.63
N MET A 70 35.16 50.62 -3.52
CA MET A 70 34.04 50.19 -4.35
C MET A 70 32.83 49.76 -3.51
N VAL A 71 33.03 48.85 -2.54
CA VAL A 71 31.96 48.35 -1.67
C VAL A 71 31.30 49.48 -0.88
N SER A 72 32.09 50.39 -0.31
CA SER A 72 31.56 51.55 0.43
C SER A 72 30.73 52.47 -0.47
N ALA A 73 31.21 52.75 -1.67
CA ALA A 73 30.49 53.58 -2.64
C ALA A 73 29.20 52.90 -3.11
N LEU A 74 29.24 51.61 -3.43
CA LEU A 74 28.08 50.84 -3.86
C LEU A 74 27.03 50.71 -2.75
N PHE A 75 27.44 50.50 -1.49
CA PHE A 75 26.52 50.41 -0.36
C PHE A 75 25.75 51.72 -0.13
N ARG A 76 26.42 52.87 -0.22
CA ARG A 76 25.77 54.18 -0.17
C ARG A 76 24.75 54.36 -1.29
N ASN A 77 25.07 53.92 -2.51
CA ASN A 77 24.13 53.97 -3.63
C ASN A 77 22.94 53.02 -3.40
N PHE A 78 23.19 51.81 -2.91
CA PHE A 78 22.18 50.79 -2.62
C PHE A 78 21.09 51.30 -1.67
N LYS A 79 21.47 52.05 -0.62
CA LYS A 79 20.55 52.69 0.33
C LYS A 79 19.60 53.71 -0.31
N HIS A 80 19.94 54.25 -1.48
CA HIS A 80 19.17 55.26 -2.19
C HIS A 80 18.43 54.70 -3.42
N LEU A 81 18.45 53.38 -3.65
CA LEU A 81 17.71 52.75 -4.73
C LEU A 81 16.25 52.53 -4.34
N ASN A 82 15.33 53.20 -5.05
CA ASN A 82 13.88 53.04 -4.85
C ASN A 82 13.34 51.68 -5.36
N ASN A 83 14.00 51.08 -6.35
CA ASN A 83 13.70 49.75 -6.89
C ASN A 83 15.01 48.95 -6.96
N GLN A 84 15.22 48.05 -6.00
CA GLN A 84 16.37 47.16 -5.98
C GLN A 84 16.05 45.95 -6.86
N LEU A 85 16.86 45.70 -7.90
CA LEU A 85 16.90 44.38 -8.53
C LEU A 85 17.32 43.35 -7.47
N GLU A 86 16.92 42.09 -7.62
CA GLU A 86 17.34 41.04 -6.67
C GLU A 86 18.86 40.79 -6.71
N LYS A 87 19.48 40.91 -7.90
CA LYS A 87 20.91 40.71 -8.11
C LYS A 87 21.44 41.63 -9.22
N LEU A 88 22.66 42.11 -9.05
CA LEU A 88 23.36 42.93 -10.02
C LEU A 88 24.03 42.06 -11.10
N GLU A 89 23.70 42.27 -12.36
CA GLU A 89 24.29 41.56 -13.50
C GLU A 89 25.63 42.21 -13.95
N LEU A 90 26.55 42.48 -13.02
CA LEU A 90 27.90 42.95 -13.35
C LEU A 90 28.96 42.03 -12.72
N PRO A 91 30.11 41.83 -13.38
CA PRO A 91 31.22 41.08 -12.79
C PRO A 91 31.82 41.87 -11.64
N ILE A 92 31.53 41.49 -10.40
CA ILE A 92 32.06 42.15 -9.20
C ILE A 92 33.10 41.24 -8.56
N SER A 93 34.26 41.81 -8.24
CA SER A 93 35.29 41.14 -7.44
C SER A 93 35.20 41.54 -5.97
N LEU A 94 35.22 40.56 -5.08
CA LEU A 94 35.17 40.71 -3.62
C LEU A 94 36.34 39.96 -2.97
N ILE A 95 36.38 39.98 -1.64
CA ILE A 95 37.49 39.42 -0.86
C ILE A 95 36.97 38.29 0.02
N SER A 96 37.57 37.12 -0.11
CA SER A 96 37.25 35.94 0.70
C SER A 96 37.80 36.05 2.13
N LYS A 97 37.38 35.16 3.04
CA LYS A 97 37.97 35.05 4.39
C LYS A 97 39.46 34.71 4.34
N SER A 98 39.93 33.97 3.33
CA SER A 98 41.36 33.71 3.11
C SER A 98 42.13 34.95 2.61
N GLY A 99 41.44 36.03 2.24
CA GLY A 99 42.05 37.28 1.77
C GLY A 99 42.32 37.31 0.27
N GLN A 100 41.85 36.32 -0.49
CA GLN A 100 41.98 36.28 -1.94
C GLN A 100 40.92 37.18 -2.60
N VAL A 101 41.28 37.79 -3.74
CA VAL A 101 40.33 38.51 -4.59
C VAL A 101 39.67 37.50 -5.52
N VAL A 102 38.36 37.34 -5.38
CA VAL A 102 37.56 36.36 -6.13
C VAL A 102 36.26 36.98 -6.60
N SER A 103 35.60 36.36 -7.57
CA SER A 103 34.31 36.84 -8.07
C SER A 103 33.22 36.74 -6.98
N ALA A 104 32.33 37.72 -6.91
CA ALA A 104 31.23 37.72 -5.95
C ALA A 104 30.34 36.48 -6.10
N ASN A 105 30.08 36.04 -7.34
CA ASN A 105 29.26 34.86 -7.63
C ASN A 105 29.91 33.53 -7.25
N SER A 106 31.20 33.50 -6.89
CA SER A 106 31.84 32.28 -6.38
C SER A 106 31.78 32.17 -4.86
N LEU A 107 31.40 33.24 -4.16
CA LEU A 107 31.38 33.33 -2.70
C LEU A 107 30.00 33.01 -2.11
N PHE A 108 30.03 32.65 -0.83
CA PHE A 108 28.90 32.56 0.09
C PHE A 108 29.08 33.54 1.24
N LEU A 109 27.99 33.83 1.97
CA LEU A 109 28.04 34.66 3.17
C LEU A 109 28.85 33.95 4.28
N GLY A 110 29.71 34.70 4.96
CA GLY A 110 30.49 34.17 6.08
C GLY A 110 29.77 34.29 7.43
N SER A 111 30.27 33.62 8.47
CA SER A 111 29.63 33.53 9.80
C SER A 111 29.34 34.86 10.52
N THR A 112 29.88 35.99 10.07
CA THR A 112 29.57 37.32 10.64
C THR A 112 28.28 37.93 10.09
N TYR A 113 27.63 37.30 9.12
CA TYR A 113 26.36 37.76 8.52
C TYR A 113 25.19 36.96 9.10
N PRO A 114 23.95 37.48 9.10
CA PRO A 114 22.78 36.88 9.75
C PRO A 114 22.56 35.40 9.44
N ASP A 115 22.54 35.01 8.16
CA ASP A 115 22.40 33.60 7.76
C ASP A 115 23.76 32.88 7.61
N GLY A 116 24.86 33.60 7.77
CA GLY A 116 26.21 33.14 7.48
C GLY A 116 26.69 31.99 8.36
N GLU A 117 26.31 31.94 9.64
CA GLU A 117 26.64 30.81 10.52
C GLU A 117 25.98 29.52 10.02
N THR A 118 24.73 29.60 9.58
CA THR A 118 24.00 28.47 9.01
C THR A 118 24.64 28.03 7.69
N ILE A 119 25.05 28.97 6.84
CA ILE A 119 25.67 28.68 5.54
C ILE A 119 27.04 28.00 5.71
N GLU A 120 27.88 28.47 6.64
CA GLU A 120 29.14 27.80 6.95
C GLU A 120 28.94 26.40 7.52
N TRP A 121 27.93 26.21 8.37
CA TRP A 121 27.58 24.88 8.87
C TRP A 121 27.07 23.93 7.77
N LEU A 122 26.26 24.43 6.82
CA LEU A 122 25.76 23.64 5.69
C LEU A 122 26.90 23.08 4.83
N TYR A 123 27.91 23.90 4.55
CA TYR A 123 29.07 23.51 3.73
C TYR A 123 30.29 23.06 4.55
N ASP A 124 30.12 22.78 5.84
CA ASP A 124 31.19 22.28 6.69
C ASP A 124 31.73 20.94 6.15
N GLY A 125 33.06 20.84 6.01
CA GLY A 125 33.75 19.73 5.37
C GLY A 125 33.73 19.73 3.83
N ILE A 126 33.04 20.69 3.20
CA ILE A 126 32.95 20.84 1.73
C ILE A 126 33.70 22.08 1.26
N TYR A 127 33.47 23.23 1.92
CA TYR A 127 34.10 24.50 1.57
C TYR A 127 35.09 24.99 2.63
N SER A 128 36.08 25.74 2.16
CA SER A 128 37.11 26.39 2.97
C SER A 128 36.91 27.91 3.03
N ASN A 129 37.73 28.61 3.83
CA ASN A 129 37.71 30.07 3.97
C ASN A 129 37.85 30.86 2.64
N GLU A 130 38.31 30.23 1.55
CA GLU A 130 38.35 30.89 0.23
C GLU A 130 36.96 31.08 -0.40
N HIS A 131 35.95 30.31 0.04
CA HIS A 131 34.59 30.33 -0.50
C HIS A 131 33.64 31.26 0.26
N PHE A 132 34.05 31.79 1.42
CA PHE A 132 33.21 32.64 2.26
C PHE A 132 33.66 34.09 2.20
N LEU A 133 32.71 35.03 2.20
CA LEU A 133 32.96 36.46 2.22
C LEU A 133 33.66 36.87 3.54
N LYS A 134 34.64 37.78 3.42
CA LYS A 134 35.30 38.38 4.58
C LYS A 134 34.32 39.10 5.48
N GLY A 135 34.53 39.06 6.79
CA GLY A 135 33.52 39.48 7.76
C GLY A 135 33.18 40.98 7.76
N VAL A 136 32.01 41.34 8.31
CA VAL A 136 31.43 42.70 8.28
C VAL A 136 32.41 43.79 8.73
N ASN A 137 33.16 43.55 9.81
CA ASN A 137 34.14 44.50 10.36
C ASN A 137 35.22 44.89 9.35
N TYR A 138 35.58 43.99 8.43
CA TYR A 138 36.59 44.28 7.41
C TYR A 138 36.11 45.37 6.44
N TRP A 139 34.80 45.44 6.19
CA TRP A 139 34.17 46.38 5.26
C TRP A 139 33.85 47.73 5.90
N ASN A 140 34.13 47.92 7.19
CA ASN A 140 33.73 49.09 7.98
C ASN A 140 32.20 49.32 7.99
N LEU A 141 31.42 48.22 8.01
CA LEU A 141 29.95 48.24 8.01
C LEU A 141 29.36 47.72 9.34
N GLN A 142 30.15 47.62 10.41
CA GLN A 142 29.71 47.06 11.70
C GLN A 142 28.64 47.90 12.41
N ASP A 143 28.59 49.20 12.14
CA ASP A 143 27.64 50.14 12.75
C ASP A 143 26.32 50.23 11.96
N GLU A 144 26.19 49.47 10.88
CA GLU A 144 25.04 49.46 9.99
C GLU A 144 24.06 48.35 10.34
N ASN A 145 22.83 48.43 9.81
CA ASN A 145 21.86 47.35 9.97
C ASN A 145 22.37 46.08 9.26
N ILE A 146 22.62 45.01 10.02
CA ILE A 146 23.30 43.83 9.52
C ILE A 146 22.48 43.04 8.47
N ASP A 147 21.14 43.08 8.55
CA ASP A 147 20.26 42.49 7.54
C ASP A 147 20.32 43.27 6.23
N GLU A 148 20.42 44.60 6.31
CA GLU A 148 20.62 45.46 5.14
C GLU A 148 21.98 45.21 4.47
N VAL A 149 23.03 45.03 5.28
CA VAL A 149 24.37 44.68 4.81
C VAL A 149 24.35 43.31 4.12
N GLU A 150 23.67 42.31 4.66
CA GLU A 150 23.52 41.00 4.01
C GLU A 150 22.81 41.13 2.66
N ARG A 151 21.65 41.80 2.62
CA ARG A 151 20.91 42.04 1.37
C ARG A 151 21.75 42.74 0.32
N PHE A 152 22.58 43.70 0.74
CA PHE A 152 23.51 44.38 -0.15
C PHE A 152 24.53 43.42 -0.77
N PHE A 153 25.14 42.53 0.01
CA PHE A 153 26.12 41.58 -0.53
C PHE A 153 25.48 40.51 -1.42
N ILE A 154 24.26 40.07 -1.10
CA ILE A 154 23.46 39.21 -2.00
C ILE A 154 23.18 39.96 -3.31
N TRP A 155 22.81 41.23 -3.24
CA TRP A 155 22.60 42.10 -4.41
C TRP A 155 23.87 42.24 -5.27
N LEU A 156 25.06 42.33 -4.66
CA LEU A 156 26.34 42.31 -5.39
C LEU A 156 26.64 40.95 -6.07
N GLY A 157 25.87 39.92 -5.76
CA GLY A 157 25.90 38.64 -6.44
C GLY A 157 26.43 37.47 -5.63
N ILE A 158 26.64 37.63 -4.33
CA ILE A 158 27.00 36.53 -3.42
C ILE A 158 25.84 35.55 -3.29
N ASN A 159 26.18 34.27 -3.20
CA ASN A 159 25.20 33.21 -3.04
C ASN A 159 24.78 33.09 -1.57
N LYS A 160 23.47 32.92 -1.34
CA LYS A 160 22.92 32.72 0.00
C LYS A 160 23.02 31.25 0.41
N TYR A 161 22.15 30.38 -0.11
CA TYR A 161 22.12 28.96 0.27
C TYR A 161 22.73 28.02 -0.79
N ALA A 162 22.53 28.33 -2.08
CA ALA A 162 23.07 27.57 -3.20
C ALA A 162 23.44 28.50 -4.37
N LYS A 163 24.27 28.02 -5.31
CA LYS A 163 24.56 28.76 -6.55
C LYS A 163 23.44 28.52 -7.55
N ILE A 164 22.42 29.38 -7.53
CA ILE A 164 21.27 29.27 -8.42
C ILE A 164 21.51 30.12 -9.67
N ALA A 165 21.34 29.51 -10.84
CA ALA A 165 21.43 30.19 -12.12
C ALA A 165 20.26 29.80 -13.02
N THR A 166 20.12 30.50 -14.15
CA THR A 166 19.13 30.18 -15.19
C THR A 166 19.82 29.66 -16.43
N LYS A 167 19.28 28.61 -17.05
CA LYS A 167 19.72 28.11 -18.37
C LYS A 167 18.57 28.17 -19.38
N ASN A 168 18.88 28.45 -20.64
CA ASN A 168 17.92 28.35 -21.75
C ASN A 168 17.95 26.93 -22.34
N LEU A 169 16.80 26.28 -22.41
CA LEU A 169 16.69 24.89 -22.88
C LEU A 169 16.76 24.73 -24.41
N GLU A 170 16.50 25.79 -25.19
CA GLU A 170 16.49 25.74 -26.67
C GLU A 170 17.86 25.36 -27.26
N GLU A 171 18.95 25.80 -26.62
CA GLU A 171 20.32 25.67 -27.12
C GLU A 171 21.07 24.45 -26.55
N GLN A 172 20.40 23.60 -25.77
CA GLN A 172 21.04 22.60 -24.91
C GLN A 172 20.55 21.17 -25.20
N TRP A 173 21.01 20.56 -26.31
CA TRP A 173 20.60 19.20 -26.71
C TRP A 173 20.91 18.11 -25.66
N HIS A 174 21.92 18.33 -24.82
CA HIS A 174 22.27 17.44 -23.71
C HIS A 174 21.21 17.37 -22.61
N GLU A 175 20.26 18.31 -22.58
CA GLU A 175 19.17 18.34 -21.59
C GLU A 175 17.99 17.43 -21.95
N SER A 176 18.14 16.59 -22.98
CA SER A 176 17.17 15.54 -23.32
C SER A 176 16.88 14.58 -22.18
N HIS A 177 17.86 14.34 -21.29
CA HIS A 177 17.68 13.52 -20.10
C HIS A 177 16.60 14.04 -19.14
N TYR A 178 16.38 15.36 -19.08
CA TYR A 178 15.34 15.94 -18.23
C TYR A 178 13.94 15.61 -18.77
N PHE A 179 13.71 15.80 -20.06
CA PHE A 179 12.42 15.50 -20.68
C PHE A 179 12.14 13.99 -20.72
N ASN A 180 13.15 13.15 -20.98
CA ASN A 180 13.01 11.70 -20.88
C ASN A 180 12.55 11.28 -19.49
N PHE A 181 13.14 11.87 -18.44
CA PHE A 181 12.73 11.62 -17.06
C PHE A 181 11.27 12.03 -16.80
N ILE A 182 10.83 13.19 -17.32
CA ILE A 182 9.42 13.59 -17.23
C ILE A 182 8.50 12.56 -17.88
N PHE A 183 8.81 12.12 -19.10
CA PHE A 183 7.99 11.17 -19.84
C PHE A 183 7.92 9.80 -19.16
N GLU A 184 9.01 9.34 -18.57
CA GLU A 184 9.06 8.10 -17.77
C GLU A 184 8.20 8.18 -16.51
N GLN A 185 8.23 9.31 -15.80
CA GLN A 185 7.56 9.45 -14.51
C GLN A 185 6.09 9.87 -14.60
N GLN A 186 5.70 10.62 -15.65
CA GLN A 186 4.39 11.31 -15.69
C GLN A 186 3.46 10.88 -16.82
N SER A 187 3.88 10.00 -17.73
CA SER A 187 3.09 9.36 -18.81
C SER A 187 1.96 10.22 -19.44
N PRO A 188 2.05 10.55 -20.73
CA PRO A 188 2.19 9.49 -21.72
C PRO A 188 3.56 9.51 -22.39
N LEU A 189 3.87 8.38 -23.03
CA LEU A 189 4.96 8.19 -23.99
C LEU A 189 5.39 9.51 -24.65
N ALA A 190 6.71 9.75 -24.68
CA ALA A 190 7.29 10.93 -25.30
C ALA A 190 6.59 11.24 -26.64
N PRO A 191 6.01 12.44 -26.83
CA PRO A 191 5.28 12.75 -28.04
C PRO A 191 6.19 12.56 -29.26
N ILE A 192 5.72 11.83 -30.28
CA ILE A 192 6.51 11.52 -31.50
C ILE A 192 7.06 12.80 -32.17
N ASN A 193 6.36 13.91 -31.98
CA ASN A 193 6.67 15.23 -32.53
C ASN A 193 7.46 16.13 -31.57
N PHE A 194 7.83 15.67 -30.37
CA PHE A 194 8.61 16.44 -29.42
C PHE A 194 10.07 16.49 -29.84
N LYS A 195 10.62 17.70 -29.92
CA LYS A 195 12.06 17.93 -30.05
C LYS A 195 12.47 19.18 -29.27
N LEU A 196 13.62 19.11 -28.61
CA LEU A 196 14.19 20.19 -27.79
C LEU A 196 14.44 21.47 -28.60
N ASP A 197 14.97 21.33 -29.82
CA ASP A 197 15.25 22.42 -30.76
C ASP A 197 13.99 23.14 -31.26
N ARG A 198 12.80 22.69 -30.86
CA ARG A 198 11.50 23.25 -31.24
C ARG A 198 10.77 23.92 -30.10
N LEU A 199 11.36 23.98 -28.91
CA LEU A 199 10.85 24.78 -27.80
C LEU A 199 10.69 26.24 -28.21
N ILE A 200 9.76 26.96 -27.59
CA ILE A 200 9.64 28.40 -27.80
C ILE A 200 10.91 29.09 -27.30
N LYS A 201 11.32 30.15 -28.02
CA LYS A 201 12.45 30.99 -27.65
C LYS A 201 12.34 31.50 -26.22
N ASP A 202 13.48 31.59 -25.55
CA ASP A 202 13.61 32.05 -24.16
C ASP A 202 12.94 31.14 -23.11
N THR A 203 12.83 29.83 -23.38
CA THR A 203 12.41 28.85 -22.37
C THR A 203 13.52 28.67 -21.33
N LYS A 204 13.47 29.48 -20.25
CA LYS A 204 14.45 29.47 -19.15
C LYS A 204 13.99 28.57 -18.00
N VAL A 205 14.94 27.86 -17.40
CA VAL A 205 14.74 27.10 -16.17
C VAL A 205 15.82 27.44 -15.15
N TYR A 206 15.46 27.36 -13.86
CA TYR A 206 16.41 27.47 -12.76
C TYR A 206 17.14 26.15 -12.53
N PHE A 207 18.40 26.22 -12.11
CA PHE A 207 19.19 25.07 -11.70
C PHE A 207 20.23 25.46 -10.64
N ILE A 208 20.66 24.48 -9.85
CA ILE A 208 21.80 24.63 -8.94
C ILE A 208 23.07 24.29 -9.72
N GLU A 209 23.98 25.26 -9.86
CA GLU A 209 25.29 25.09 -10.49
C GLU A 209 26.20 24.17 -9.66
N ASN A 210 26.24 24.38 -8.34
CA ASN A 210 27.04 23.58 -7.41
C ASN A 210 26.28 22.33 -6.89
N MET A 211 25.47 21.70 -7.73
CA MET A 211 24.62 20.57 -7.31
C MET A 211 25.43 19.41 -6.73
N GLU A 212 26.62 19.14 -7.29
CA GLU A 212 27.50 18.09 -6.78
C GLU A 212 27.93 18.32 -5.33
N ASP A 213 28.11 19.58 -4.93
CA ASP A 213 28.46 19.92 -3.54
C ASP A 213 27.24 19.80 -2.63
N VAL A 214 26.07 20.23 -3.09
CA VAL A 214 24.81 20.06 -2.34
C VAL A 214 24.52 18.58 -2.09
N LEU A 215 24.78 17.70 -3.07
CA LEU A 215 24.57 16.25 -2.94
C LEU A 215 25.59 15.55 -2.03
N LYS A 216 26.74 16.17 -1.73
CA LYS A 216 27.71 15.64 -0.74
C LYS A 216 27.26 15.87 0.70
N MET A 217 26.31 16.78 0.93
CA MET A 217 25.77 17.06 2.25
C MET A 217 24.91 15.90 2.75
N ASP A 218 24.81 15.74 4.07
CA ASP A 218 23.80 14.87 4.66
C ASP A 218 22.38 15.38 4.37
N GLU A 219 21.40 14.50 4.55
CA GLU A 219 20.02 14.76 4.14
C GLU A 219 19.37 15.87 4.94
N THR A 220 19.77 16.05 6.19
CA THR A 220 19.28 17.14 7.05
C THR A 220 19.72 18.48 6.47
N ARG A 221 20.99 18.62 6.09
CA ARG A 221 21.52 19.84 5.47
C ARG A 221 20.88 20.12 4.11
N GLN A 222 20.69 19.09 3.27
CA GLN A 222 19.98 19.24 1.99
C GLN A 222 18.55 19.78 2.19
N LEU A 223 17.80 19.23 3.17
CA LEU A 223 16.45 19.69 3.48
C LEU A 223 16.42 21.13 4.02
N ILE A 224 17.41 21.53 4.84
CA ILE A 224 17.50 22.90 5.35
C ILE A 224 17.67 23.89 4.20
N ILE A 225 18.54 23.61 3.22
CA ILE A 225 18.70 24.46 2.03
C ILE A 225 17.38 24.61 1.28
N LEU A 226 16.69 23.49 1.03
CA LEU A 226 15.43 23.46 0.29
C LEU A 226 14.28 24.16 1.02
N LEU A 227 14.27 24.14 2.35
CA LEU A 227 13.22 24.76 3.17
C LEU A 227 13.50 26.24 3.48
N LYS A 228 14.78 26.66 3.52
CA LYS A 228 15.19 28.05 3.78
C LYS A 228 15.12 28.94 2.54
N ASP A 229 15.42 28.41 1.37
CA ASP A 229 15.46 29.19 0.13
C ASP A 229 14.08 29.19 -0.56
N ASP A 230 13.41 30.34 -0.57
CA ASP A 230 12.05 30.48 -1.11
C ASP A 230 11.95 30.10 -2.60
N LEU A 231 13.01 30.39 -3.39
CA LEU A 231 13.05 30.03 -4.80
C LEU A 231 13.17 28.51 -4.95
N LEU A 232 14.06 27.86 -4.20
CA LEU A 232 14.17 26.39 -4.24
C LEU A 232 12.88 25.73 -3.76
N LYS A 233 12.33 26.17 -2.62
CA LYS A 233 11.08 25.65 -2.06
C LYS A 233 9.94 25.72 -3.07
N SER A 234 9.72 26.91 -3.64
CA SER A 234 8.64 27.11 -4.62
C SER A 234 8.83 26.27 -5.89
N GLN A 235 10.06 26.09 -6.37
CA GLN A 235 10.37 25.27 -7.54
C GLN A 235 10.21 23.77 -7.28
N ILE A 236 10.46 23.28 -6.06
CA ILE A 236 10.20 21.89 -5.66
C ILE A 236 8.69 21.63 -5.47
N GLU A 237 7.97 22.59 -4.88
CA GLU A 237 6.54 22.49 -4.60
C GLU A 237 5.66 22.73 -5.84
N GLN A 238 6.23 23.29 -6.90
CA GLN A 238 5.53 23.64 -8.14
C GLN A 238 4.69 22.48 -8.68
N GLN A 239 3.40 22.76 -8.86
CA GLN A 239 2.42 21.78 -9.35
C GLN A 239 2.40 21.69 -10.87
N GLU A 240 2.61 22.82 -11.56
CA GLU A 240 2.57 22.90 -13.01
C GLU A 240 3.72 23.75 -13.56
N VAL A 241 4.49 23.16 -14.44
CA VAL A 241 5.50 23.76 -15.31
C VAL A 241 5.05 23.51 -16.75
N LYS A 242 4.97 24.56 -17.57
CA LYS A 242 4.46 24.47 -18.94
C LYS A 242 5.61 24.65 -19.93
N TYR A 243 5.81 23.65 -20.77
CA TYR A 243 6.77 23.67 -21.87
C TYR A 243 6.02 23.70 -23.19
N ILE A 244 6.25 24.72 -24.00
CA ILE A 244 5.57 24.89 -25.28
C ILE A 244 6.58 24.67 -26.40
N TRP A 245 6.21 23.84 -27.39
CA TRP A 245 7.02 23.63 -28.59
C TRP A 245 6.17 23.73 -29.85
N ARG A 246 6.81 24.03 -30.97
CA ARG A 246 6.15 24.16 -32.28
C ARG A 246 6.53 23.01 -33.20
N TYR A 247 5.53 22.36 -33.80
CA TYR A 247 5.75 21.38 -34.85
C TYR A 247 4.90 21.79 -36.07
N VAL A 248 5.57 22.13 -37.18
CA VAL A 248 4.95 22.68 -38.39
C VAL A 248 4.17 23.96 -38.04
N GLN A 249 2.84 23.97 -38.14
CA GLN A 249 1.98 25.12 -37.84
C GLN A 249 1.27 25.01 -36.49
N SER A 250 1.46 23.90 -35.77
CA SER A 250 0.78 23.63 -34.49
C SER A 250 1.71 23.90 -33.31
N SER A 251 1.15 24.48 -32.25
CA SER A 251 1.81 24.63 -30.95
C SER A 251 1.28 23.57 -30.00
N TYR A 252 2.19 22.94 -29.25
CA TYR A 252 1.88 21.89 -28.31
C TYR A 252 2.39 22.30 -26.92
N THR A 253 1.69 21.89 -25.87
CA THR A 253 2.04 22.20 -24.48
C THR A 253 2.22 20.92 -23.69
N LEU A 254 3.35 20.77 -23.03
CA LEU A 254 3.63 19.75 -22.03
C LEU A 254 3.46 20.42 -20.66
N VAL A 255 2.58 19.87 -19.84
CA VAL A 255 2.41 20.28 -18.44
C VAL A 255 3.06 19.22 -17.58
N SER A 256 4.01 19.62 -16.73
CA SER A 256 4.72 18.72 -15.82
C SER A 256 4.74 19.28 -14.40
N SER A 257 4.71 18.41 -13.39
CA SER A 257 4.94 18.80 -11.99
C SER A 257 6.40 18.63 -11.55
N ILE A 258 7.32 18.40 -12.49
CA ILE A 258 8.75 18.22 -12.23
C ILE A 258 9.47 19.42 -12.83
N SER A 259 9.82 20.41 -12.01
CA SER A 259 10.74 21.49 -12.41
C SER A 259 12.15 20.95 -12.65
N TYR A 260 13.01 21.73 -13.30
CA TYR A 260 14.39 21.33 -13.54
C TYR A 260 15.19 21.15 -12.24
N LEU A 261 14.99 22.04 -11.26
CA LEU A 261 15.55 21.89 -9.90
C LEU A 261 15.10 20.59 -9.25
N LYS A 262 13.79 20.29 -9.29
CA LYS A 262 13.25 19.05 -8.74
C LYS A 262 13.81 17.82 -9.43
N TYR A 263 14.02 17.89 -10.74
CA TYR A 263 14.71 16.85 -11.50
C TYR A 263 16.14 16.59 -10.99
N GLN A 264 16.92 17.62 -10.66
CA GLN A 264 18.30 17.43 -10.16
C GLN A 264 18.32 16.55 -8.89
N PHE A 265 17.35 16.71 -7.98
CA PHE A 265 17.21 15.86 -6.79
C PHE A 265 16.63 14.48 -7.11
N LEU A 266 15.52 14.43 -7.88
CA LEU A 266 14.85 13.16 -8.20
C LEU A 266 15.73 12.20 -9.00
N LYS A 267 16.60 12.72 -9.88
CA LYS A 267 17.55 11.92 -10.66
C LYS A 267 18.56 11.20 -9.77
N ASN A 268 18.98 11.82 -8.67
CA ASN A 268 19.89 11.19 -7.71
C ASN A 268 19.17 10.09 -6.90
N GLY A 269 17.86 10.24 -6.67
CA GLY A 269 17.03 9.20 -6.09
C GLY A 269 17.24 8.96 -4.60
N HIS A 270 18.00 9.84 -3.92
CA HIS A 270 18.39 9.69 -2.52
C HIS A 270 17.22 9.44 -1.55
N PHE A 271 16.13 10.19 -1.73
CA PHE A 271 14.94 10.08 -0.88
C PHE A 271 13.93 9.02 -1.37
N SER A 272 14.19 8.33 -2.48
CA SER A 272 13.22 7.42 -3.11
C SER A 272 12.96 6.13 -2.31
N SER A 273 13.88 5.78 -1.41
CA SER A 273 13.77 4.66 -0.48
C SER A 273 13.18 5.06 0.88
N TYR A 274 12.98 6.35 1.14
CA TYR A 274 12.51 6.86 2.43
C TYR A 274 10.99 6.72 2.57
N VAL A 275 10.52 6.26 3.74
CA VAL A 275 9.10 6.16 4.11
C VAL A 275 8.76 7.09 5.27
N LEU A 276 7.67 7.83 5.12
CA LEU A 276 7.21 8.81 6.09
C LEU A 276 6.54 8.19 7.33
N GLU A 277 5.56 7.30 7.15
CA GLU A 277 4.88 6.60 8.25
C GLU A 277 4.35 5.24 7.78
N ASP A 278 4.63 4.17 8.51
CA ASP A 278 4.06 2.83 8.25
C ASP A 278 3.43 2.19 9.50
N GLY A 279 3.23 2.96 10.57
CA GLY A 279 2.67 2.49 11.85
C GLY A 279 3.55 1.53 12.65
N ASN A 280 4.71 1.12 12.11
CA ASN A 280 5.70 0.28 12.78
C ASN A 280 7.09 0.96 12.78
N GLU A 281 7.45 1.59 13.89
CA GLU A 281 8.71 2.32 14.05
C GLU A 281 9.95 1.44 13.80
N GLN A 282 9.90 0.15 14.16
CA GLN A 282 11.03 -0.76 13.94
C GLN A 282 11.25 -1.02 12.46
N LEU A 283 10.17 -1.24 11.70
CA LEU A 283 10.23 -1.42 10.25
C LEU A 283 10.71 -0.14 9.56
N GLN A 284 10.17 1.00 9.98
CA GLN A 284 10.60 2.30 9.44
C GLN A 284 12.09 2.55 9.69
N SER A 285 12.60 2.21 10.88
CA SER A 285 14.02 2.32 11.20
C SER A 285 14.89 1.41 10.31
N LEU A 286 14.42 0.22 9.95
CA LEU A 286 15.14 -0.68 9.03
C LEU A 286 15.23 -0.12 7.61
N ILE A 287 14.14 0.49 7.13
CA ILE A 287 14.03 1.04 5.78
C ILE A 287 14.83 2.34 5.66
N ASN A 288 14.60 3.28 6.58
CA ASN A 288 15.16 4.64 6.51
C ASN A 288 16.61 4.73 6.99
N GLN A 289 17.27 3.61 7.29
CA GLN A 289 18.62 3.59 7.86
C GLN A 289 19.69 4.31 7.03
N GLU A 290 19.52 4.29 5.71
CA GLU A 290 20.44 4.93 4.76
C GLU A 290 20.24 6.44 4.64
N VAL A 291 19.07 6.94 5.08
CA VAL A 291 18.68 8.36 4.97
C VAL A 291 18.42 8.88 6.38
N LYS A 292 19.41 9.55 6.96
CA LYS A 292 19.36 9.99 8.37
C LYS A 292 18.99 11.46 8.45
N ILE A 293 17.70 11.70 8.69
CA ILE A 293 17.17 13.06 8.86
C ILE A 293 17.04 13.38 10.34
N ASP A 294 17.75 14.41 10.80
CA ASP A 294 17.60 14.97 12.14
C ASP A 294 16.40 15.93 12.17
N LEU A 295 15.24 15.38 12.54
CA LEU A 295 14.00 16.14 12.64
C LEU A 295 14.05 17.21 13.75
N ASP A 296 14.83 17.01 14.80
CA ASP A 296 14.92 17.98 15.89
C ASP A 296 15.78 19.18 15.48
N LYS A 297 16.82 18.95 14.69
CA LYS A 297 17.56 20.03 14.01
C LYS A 297 16.65 20.81 13.06
N LEU A 298 15.81 20.16 12.26
CA LEU A 298 14.85 20.84 11.39
C LEU A 298 13.84 21.70 12.18
N LYS A 299 13.30 21.17 13.28
CA LYS A 299 12.41 21.94 14.18
C LYS A 299 13.10 23.14 14.82
N SER A 300 14.41 23.06 15.11
CA SER A 300 15.18 24.19 15.65
C SER A 300 15.25 25.39 14.70
N TYR A 301 15.04 25.18 13.39
CA TYR A 301 14.91 26.23 12.38
C TYR A 301 13.45 26.71 12.16
N ASN A 302 12.52 26.32 13.05
CA ASN A 302 11.08 26.62 12.99
C ASN A 302 10.34 26.00 11.78
N PHE A 303 10.84 24.89 11.22
CA PHE A 303 10.10 24.18 10.17
C PHE A 303 9.00 23.30 10.75
N HIS A 304 7.81 23.38 10.16
CA HIS A 304 6.69 22.54 10.56
C HIS A 304 6.79 21.14 9.95
N THR A 305 6.36 20.11 10.67
CA THR A 305 6.37 18.71 10.19
C THR A 305 5.64 18.56 8.85
N SER A 306 4.54 19.30 8.63
CA SER A 306 3.80 19.28 7.36
C SER A 306 4.62 19.78 6.17
N GLU A 307 5.46 20.79 6.37
CA GLU A 307 6.34 21.33 5.32
C GLU A 307 7.46 20.34 4.99
N ILE A 308 8.08 19.75 6.01
CA ILE A 308 9.13 18.74 5.86
C ILE A 308 8.58 17.53 5.08
N THR A 309 7.42 17.02 5.51
CA THR A 309 6.73 15.90 4.85
C THR A 309 6.38 16.24 3.40
N ASN A 310 5.85 17.44 3.12
CA ASN A 310 5.54 17.86 1.76
C ASN A 310 6.79 17.85 0.87
N ILE A 311 7.88 18.48 1.31
CA ILE A 311 9.14 18.50 0.55
C ILE A 311 9.67 17.08 0.33
N LEU A 312 9.70 16.23 1.36
CA LEU A 312 10.15 14.84 1.22
C LEU A 312 9.36 14.07 0.16
N ILE A 313 8.03 14.20 0.13
CA ILE A 313 7.19 13.59 -0.92
C ILE A 313 7.58 14.11 -2.30
N LYS A 314 7.81 15.42 -2.44
CA LYS A 314 8.23 16.03 -3.71
C LYS A 314 9.64 15.57 -4.14
N LEU A 315 10.50 15.20 -3.20
CA LEU A 315 11.82 14.64 -3.44
C LEU A 315 11.81 13.11 -3.67
N GLY A 316 10.65 12.46 -3.61
CA GLY A 316 10.47 11.05 -3.98
C GLY A 316 10.18 10.10 -2.82
N ALA A 317 10.14 10.59 -1.57
CA ALA A 317 9.76 9.79 -0.42
C ALA A 317 8.34 9.23 -0.56
N LYS A 318 8.12 8.04 0.00
CA LYS A 318 6.84 7.34 -0.08
C LYS A 318 6.02 7.55 1.18
N GLN A 319 4.71 7.65 1.01
CA GLN A 319 3.78 7.77 2.12
C GLN A 319 3.77 6.49 2.96
N ASN A 320 3.76 5.33 2.31
CA ASN A 320 3.82 4.02 2.95
C ASN A 320 4.81 3.09 2.22
N ILE A 321 5.10 1.96 2.86
CA ILE A 321 6.00 0.92 2.34
C ILE A 321 5.50 0.27 1.04
N ASP A 322 4.18 0.27 0.79
CA ASP A 322 3.58 -0.42 -0.36
C ASP A 322 4.06 0.17 -1.69
N PHE A 323 4.46 1.45 -1.72
CA PHE A 323 4.99 2.11 -2.92
C PHE A 323 6.52 2.07 -3.06
N LEU A 324 7.22 1.36 -2.18
CA LEU A 324 8.66 1.13 -2.31
C LEU A 324 8.97 0.08 -3.38
N LYS A 325 10.15 0.20 -3.98
CA LYS A 325 10.66 -0.80 -4.92
C LYS A 325 10.95 -2.13 -4.19
N PRO A 326 10.75 -3.29 -4.84
CA PRO A 326 11.09 -4.60 -4.27
C PRO A 326 12.50 -4.69 -3.71
N THR A 327 13.48 -4.08 -4.38
CA THR A 327 14.88 -4.05 -3.91
C THR A 327 15.06 -3.43 -2.53
N VAL A 328 14.32 -2.35 -2.22
CA VAL A 328 14.36 -1.70 -0.90
C VAL A 328 13.72 -2.59 0.15
N LEU A 329 12.62 -3.27 -0.20
CA LEU A 329 11.91 -4.21 0.68
C LEU A 329 12.78 -5.42 1.04
N TYR A 330 13.47 -6.01 0.05
CA TYR A 330 14.41 -7.10 0.28
C TYR A 330 15.63 -6.66 1.10
N ASN A 331 16.16 -5.47 0.86
CA ASN A 331 17.23 -4.92 1.71
C ASN A 331 16.79 -4.77 3.17
N ALA A 332 15.55 -4.36 3.42
CA ALA A 332 14.99 -4.31 4.77
C ALA A 332 14.89 -5.71 5.40
N LEU A 333 14.52 -6.75 4.63
CA LEU A 333 14.52 -8.14 5.09
C LEU A 333 15.93 -8.62 5.46
N LEU A 334 16.94 -8.37 4.63
CA LEU A 334 18.33 -8.74 4.93
C LEU A 334 18.84 -8.11 6.22
N LYS A 335 18.47 -6.84 6.48
CA LYS A 335 18.81 -6.12 7.71
C LYS A 335 18.09 -6.66 8.96
N THR A 336 17.07 -7.51 8.83
CA THR A 336 16.43 -8.12 10.01
C THR A 336 17.39 -9.02 10.79
N ALA A 337 18.30 -9.72 10.11
CA ALA A 337 19.30 -10.60 10.72
C ALA A 337 20.30 -9.83 11.61
N THR A 338 20.59 -8.56 11.30
CA THR A 338 21.52 -7.73 12.07
C THR A 338 20.83 -6.98 13.23
N HIS A 339 19.54 -6.67 13.09
CA HIS A 339 18.77 -5.92 14.09
C HIS A 339 18.13 -6.79 15.18
N PHE A 340 17.78 -8.04 14.84
CA PHE A 340 17.16 -8.97 15.77
C PHE A 340 18.14 -10.09 16.12
N THR A 341 17.96 -10.67 17.30
CA THR A 341 18.74 -11.84 17.73
C THR A 341 17.80 -12.98 18.04
N THR A 342 18.31 -14.21 18.08
CA THR A 342 17.55 -15.39 18.51
C THR A 342 16.95 -15.25 19.92
N SER A 343 17.52 -14.37 20.76
CA SER A 343 17.01 -14.03 22.10
C SER A 343 16.01 -12.86 22.12
N LYS A 344 15.99 -12.03 21.08
CA LYS A 344 15.14 -10.83 20.93
C LYS A 344 14.54 -10.78 19.52
N SER A 345 13.62 -11.69 19.21
CA SER A 345 12.92 -11.75 17.91
C SER A 345 11.48 -11.20 17.97
N ARG A 346 11.08 -10.61 19.09
CA ARG A 346 9.71 -10.08 19.28
C ARG A 346 9.47 -8.92 18.31
N GLY A 347 8.45 -9.05 17.45
CA GLY A 347 8.07 -8.04 16.46
C GLY A 347 8.44 -8.40 15.02
N VAL A 348 9.39 -9.32 14.80
CA VAL A 348 9.84 -9.78 13.47
C VAL A 348 8.68 -10.32 12.64
N GLN A 349 7.79 -11.09 13.27
CA GLN A 349 6.61 -11.65 12.63
C GLN A 349 5.73 -10.58 11.92
N GLY A 350 5.54 -9.42 12.57
CA GLY A 350 4.76 -8.32 12.00
C GLY A 350 5.50 -7.62 10.85
N ILE A 351 6.82 -7.51 10.96
CA ILE A 351 7.69 -6.96 9.91
C ILE A 351 7.63 -7.82 8.65
N TYR A 352 7.81 -9.13 8.77
CA TYR A 352 7.72 -10.04 7.63
C TYR A 352 6.37 -9.95 6.95
N LYS A 353 5.28 -9.94 7.72
CA LYS A 353 3.93 -9.82 7.15
C LYS A 353 3.77 -8.52 6.37
N ARG A 354 4.16 -7.37 6.95
CA ARG A 354 4.02 -6.06 6.29
C ARG A 354 4.84 -5.97 5.00
N ILE A 355 6.05 -6.52 4.98
CA ILE A 355 6.90 -6.55 3.78
C ILE A 355 6.31 -7.48 2.72
N VAL A 356 5.82 -8.67 3.08
CA VAL A 356 5.18 -9.59 2.15
C VAL A 356 3.92 -8.98 1.54
N ASP A 357 3.09 -8.29 2.33
CA ASP A 357 1.91 -7.58 1.85
C ASP A 357 2.29 -6.43 0.88
N ALA A 358 3.38 -5.71 1.15
CA ALA A 358 3.90 -4.67 0.27
C ALA A 358 4.46 -5.24 -1.05
N LEU A 359 5.16 -6.39 -1.01
CA LEU A 359 5.63 -7.10 -2.20
C LEU A 359 4.45 -7.61 -3.04
N GLU A 360 3.38 -8.12 -2.40
CA GLU A 360 2.15 -8.52 -3.07
C GLU A 360 1.49 -7.34 -3.81
N PHE A 361 1.47 -6.15 -3.20
CA PHE A 361 1.00 -4.94 -3.87
C PHE A 361 1.88 -4.55 -5.06
N GLN A 362 3.21 -4.59 -4.91
CA GLN A 362 4.13 -4.30 -6.01
C GLN A 362 4.02 -5.31 -7.17
N ASP A 363 3.82 -6.60 -6.87
CA ASP A 363 3.60 -7.66 -7.86
C ASP A 363 2.36 -7.41 -8.72
N SER A 364 1.32 -6.79 -8.13
CA SER A 364 0.12 -6.40 -8.87
C SER A 364 0.36 -5.27 -9.89
N LEU A 365 1.42 -4.48 -9.70
CA LEU A 365 1.82 -3.40 -10.60
C LEU A 365 2.80 -3.90 -11.66
N ASN A 366 3.81 -4.67 -11.24
CA ASN A 366 4.80 -5.30 -12.11
C ASN A 366 5.17 -6.66 -11.53
N GLU A 367 5.14 -7.70 -12.37
CA GLU A 367 5.47 -9.07 -11.95
C GLU A 367 6.86 -9.15 -11.32
N ILE A 368 6.91 -9.60 -10.07
CA ILE A 368 8.12 -9.89 -9.31
C ILE A 368 8.47 -11.35 -9.52
N LYS A 369 9.70 -11.60 -9.97
CA LYS A 369 10.20 -12.94 -10.22
C LYS A 369 10.90 -13.52 -8.99
N GLN A 370 10.90 -14.84 -8.85
CA GLN A 370 11.55 -15.51 -7.73
C GLN A 370 13.07 -15.32 -7.71
N GLU A 371 13.71 -15.08 -8.85
CA GLU A 371 15.16 -14.82 -8.91
C GLU A 371 15.56 -13.49 -8.27
N GLU A 372 14.60 -12.60 -8.00
CA GLU A 372 14.82 -11.33 -7.30
C GLU A 372 14.97 -11.52 -5.78
N ILE A 373 14.60 -12.68 -5.24
CA ILE A 373 14.80 -13.00 -3.83
C ILE A 373 16.31 -13.12 -3.56
N PRO A 374 16.85 -12.39 -2.56
CA PRO A 374 18.27 -12.50 -2.22
C PRO A 374 18.66 -13.93 -1.84
N LYS A 375 19.77 -14.43 -2.40
CA LYS A 375 20.25 -15.80 -2.15
C LYS A 375 20.76 -16.01 -0.73
N ASP A 376 21.19 -14.93 -0.10
CA ASP A 376 21.69 -14.83 1.27
C ASP A 376 20.59 -14.46 2.27
N LEU A 377 19.31 -14.50 1.87
CA LEU A 377 18.19 -14.22 2.77
C LEU A 377 18.10 -15.28 3.88
N GLU A 378 18.34 -14.84 5.11
CA GLU A 378 18.11 -15.63 6.32
C GLU A 378 16.83 -15.18 7.02
N LEU A 379 16.07 -16.15 7.53
CA LEU A 379 14.77 -15.93 8.16
C LEU A 379 14.72 -16.55 9.55
N PHE A 380 14.07 -15.86 10.47
CA PHE A 380 13.83 -16.38 11.81
C PHE A 380 12.77 -17.49 11.76
N ALA A 381 13.13 -18.65 12.31
CA ALA A 381 12.28 -19.82 12.40
C ALA A 381 12.29 -20.38 13.83
N LYS A 382 11.27 -21.15 14.19
CA LYS A 382 11.21 -21.91 15.44
C LYS A 382 11.55 -23.36 15.17
N LYS A 383 12.55 -23.88 15.89
CA LYS A 383 12.97 -25.29 15.87
C LYS A 383 13.23 -25.73 17.31
N GLU A 384 12.65 -26.85 17.71
CA GLU A 384 12.75 -27.42 19.07
C GLU A 384 12.40 -26.41 20.18
N GLY A 385 11.40 -25.56 19.92
CA GLY A 385 10.97 -24.51 20.85
C GLY A 385 11.94 -23.32 20.98
N LYS A 386 13.03 -23.27 20.22
CA LYS A 386 13.98 -22.17 20.18
C LYS A 386 13.89 -21.42 18.86
N THR A 387 14.10 -20.10 18.92
CA THR A 387 14.25 -19.28 17.72
C THR A 387 15.65 -19.51 17.13
N VAL A 388 15.70 -19.84 15.84
CA VAL A 388 16.91 -20.02 15.04
C VAL A 388 16.85 -19.10 13.82
N LEU A 389 18.01 -18.76 13.27
CA LEU A 389 18.13 -18.00 12.04
C LEU A 389 18.72 -18.95 10.98
N LEU A 390 18.04 -19.12 9.85
CA LEU A 390 18.41 -20.09 8.81
C LEU A 390 18.16 -19.50 7.42
N PRO A 391 18.88 -19.97 6.38
CA PRO A 391 18.60 -19.60 5.00
C PRO A 391 17.14 -19.89 4.62
N ALA A 392 16.51 -18.99 3.86
CA ALA A 392 15.09 -19.09 3.52
C ALA A 392 14.70 -20.43 2.89
N SER A 393 15.57 -21.00 2.06
CA SER A 393 15.38 -22.30 1.40
C SER A 393 15.31 -23.50 2.36
N GLN A 394 15.76 -23.35 3.61
CA GLN A 394 15.70 -24.36 4.67
C GLN A 394 14.56 -24.15 5.65
N VAL A 395 13.83 -23.03 5.54
CA VAL A 395 12.73 -22.69 6.43
C VAL A 395 11.41 -23.15 5.82
N PHE A 396 10.50 -23.65 6.66
CA PHE A 396 9.20 -24.16 6.25
C PHE A 396 8.07 -23.26 6.72
N TYR A 397 7.00 -23.19 5.96
CA TYR A 397 5.77 -22.50 6.35
C TYR A 397 4.52 -23.31 5.99
N SER A 398 3.49 -23.18 6.81
CA SER A 398 2.14 -23.66 6.51
C SER A 398 1.13 -22.68 7.06
N ASN A 399 0.02 -22.52 6.34
CA ASN A 399 -1.10 -21.70 6.82
C ASN A 399 -1.68 -22.24 8.13
N ASN A 400 -1.69 -23.57 8.30
CA ASN A 400 -2.34 -24.23 9.43
C ASN A 400 -1.37 -25.18 10.15
N SER A 401 -1.68 -25.52 11.41
CA SER A 401 -1.00 -26.62 12.10
C SER A 401 -1.49 -27.96 11.56
N VAL A 402 -0.99 -28.32 10.38
CA VAL A 402 -1.31 -29.58 9.68
C VAL A 402 -0.46 -30.76 10.15
N LEU A 403 0.64 -30.48 10.86
CA LEU A 403 1.50 -31.49 11.45
C LEU A 403 1.30 -31.55 12.97
N PRO A 404 1.37 -32.74 13.60
CA PRO A 404 1.35 -32.85 15.05
C PRO A 404 2.59 -32.23 15.71
N GLU A 405 2.50 -31.87 16.99
CA GLU A 405 3.48 -31.01 17.67
C GLU A 405 4.88 -31.63 17.70
N LYS A 406 4.97 -32.96 17.84
CA LYS A 406 6.24 -33.70 17.84
C LYS A 406 7.03 -33.53 16.55
N ILE A 407 6.37 -33.48 15.39
CA ILE A 407 7.04 -33.27 14.11
C ILE A 407 7.25 -31.78 13.84
N GLU A 408 6.25 -30.94 14.15
CA GLU A 408 6.35 -29.49 14.00
C GLU A 408 7.57 -28.93 14.76
N LYS A 409 7.89 -29.48 15.95
CA LYS A 409 9.11 -29.13 16.71
C LYS A 409 10.41 -29.51 16.03
N THR A 410 10.44 -30.52 15.17
CA THR A 410 11.69 -30.98 14.52
C THR A 410 12.05 -30.18 13.26
N ILE A 411 11.05 -29.52 12.66
CA ILE A 411 11.19 -28.75 11.42
C ILE A 411 11.36 -27.26 11.77
N PRO A 412 12.26 -26.52 11.10
CA PRO A 412 12.36 -25.08 11.29
C PRO A 412 11.16 -24.36 10.65
N VAL A 413 10.16 -24.00 11.45
CA VAL A 413 8.95 -23.31 10.99
C VAL A 413 9.13 -21.80 11.06
N LEU A 414 8.88 -21.08 9.97
CA LEU A 414 8.99 -19.62 9.87
C LEU A 414 8.20 -18.92 10.99
N ASP A 415 8.81 -17.91 11.63
CA ASP A 415 8.12 -17.05 12.61
C ASP A 415 7.23 -16.02 11.90
N PHE A 416 6.19 -16.51 11.21
CA PHE A 416 5.22 -15.74 10.43
C PHE A 416 3.80 -16.01 10.95
N PRO A 417 2.84 -15.08 10.80
CA PRO A 417 1.48 -15.31 11.26
C PRO A 417 0.85 -16.51 10.55
N LYS A 418 0.17 -17.38 11.30
CA LYS A 418 -0.65 -18.45 10.72
C LYS A 418 -1.69 -17.85 9.78
N ARG A 419 -2.06 -18.59 8.73
CA ARG A 419 -3.04 -18.20 7.69
C ARG A 419 -2.70 -16.91 6.97
N GLY A 420 -1.43 -16.53 6.96
CA GLY A 420 -0.94 -15.37 6.21
C GLY A 420 -0.70 -15.63 4.72
N GLY A 421 -1.19 -16.74 4.15
CA GLY A 421 -1.13 -17.04 2.72
C GLY A 421 0.14 -17.80 2.30
N GLN A 422 0.09 -19.14 2.30
CA GLN A 422 1.24 -19.99 1.96
C GLN A 422 1.84 -19.68 0.59
N ASP A 423 1.01 -19.43 -0.42
CA ASP A 423 1.49 -19.22 -1.79
C ASP A 423 2.30 -17.93 -1.91
N LYS A 424 1.86 -16.86 -1.24
CA LYS A 424 2.60 -15.59 -1.23
C LYS A 424 3.87 -15.66 -0.39
N VAL A 425 3.86 -16.35 0.75
CA VAL A 425 5.05 -16.51 1.58
C VAL A 425 6.09 -17.34 0.84
N HIS A 426 5.70 -18.42 0.17
CA HIS A 426 6.59 -19.20 -0.71
C HIS A 426 7.14 -18.33 -1.85
N ARG A 427 6.26 -17.59 -2.53
CA ARG A 427 6.63 -16.76 -3.69
C ARG A 427 7.60 -15.64 -3.34
N PHE A 428 7.39 -14.91 -2.25
CA PHE A 428 8.14 -13.69 -1.93
C PHE A 428 9.29 -13.91 -0.95
N LEU A 429 9.24 -14.96 -0.11
CA LEU A 429 10.34 -15.27 0.82
C LEU A 429 11.16 -16.50 0.40
N GLY A 430 10.69 -17.32 -0.55
CA GLY A 430 11.42 -18.50 -1.01
C GLY A 430 11.45 -19.65 0.00
N VAL A 431 10.55 -19.64 0.99
CA VAL A 431 10.43 -20.71 2.00
C VAL A 431 9.78 -21.96 1.42
N GLN A 432 10.03 -23.12 2.01
CA GLN A 432 9.37 -24.36 1.61
C GLN A 432 7.97 -24.48 2.21
N ILE A 433 7.01 -25.02 1.48
CA ILE A 433 5.68 -25.31 2.01
C ILE A 433 5.68 -26.71 2.64
N ILE A 434 5.09 -26.81 3.83
CA ILE A 434 4.91 -28.11 4.50
C ILE A 434 3.96 -28.97 3.67
N ASP A 435 4.50 -30.06 3.14
CA ASP A 435 3.76 -31.00 2.31
C ASP A 435 3.18 -32.14 3.15
N VAL A 436 1.86 -32.10 3.38
CA VAL A 436 1.10 -33.11 4.14
C VAL A 436 1.11 -34.47 3.44
N SER A 437 1.30 -34.53 2.12
CA SER A 437 1.34 -35.80 1.37
C SER A 437 2.53 -36.68 1.74
N LYS A 438 3.55 -36.11 2.40
CA LYS A 438 4.71 -36.85 2.91
C LYS A 438 4.43 -37.60 4.22
N ILE A 439 3.25 -37.43 4.81
CA ILE A 439 2.79 -38.22 5.95
C ILE A 439 2.42 -39.62 5.48
N LYS A 440 2.89 -40.66 6.17
CA LYS A 440 2.39 -42.02 6.01
C LYS A 440 1.92 -42.57 7.34
N ILE A 441 0.73 -43.14 7.34
CA ILE A 441 0.21 -43.91 8.46
C ILE A 441 0.80 -45.31 8.42
N ILE A 442 1.30 -45.78 9.56
CA ILE A 442 1.91 -47.10 9.73
C ILE A 442 0.92 -48.02 10.43
N GLU A 443 0.33 -47.56 11.54
CA GLU A 443 -0.59 -48.34 12.38
C GLU A 443 -1.69 -47.44 12.96
N VAL A 444 -2.92 -47.97 13.04
CA VAL A 444 -4.07 -47.31 13.65
C VAL A 444 -4.83 -48.31 14.51
N GLU A 445 -5.05 -47.98 15.78
CA GLU A 445 -5.96 -48.71 16.67
C GLU A 445 -7.26 -47.91 16.78
N GLU A 446 -8.35 -48.41 16.21
CA GLU A 446 -9.64 -47.70 16.17
C GLU A 446 -10.34 -47.63 17.54
N HIS A 447 -11.09 -46.56 17.77
CA HIS A 447 -11.95 -46.40 18.95
C HIS A 447 -13.44 -46.65 18.64
N THR A 448 -13.76 -47.71 17.88
CA THR A 448 -15.06 -48.01 17.26
C THR A 448 -16.33 -47.55 18.01
N LYS A 449 -16.50 -47.92 19.29
CA LYS A 449 -17.69 -47.53 20.09
C LYS A 449 -17.82 -46.01 20.28
N LEU A 450 -16.71 -45.35 20.60
CA LEU A 450 -16.65 -43.91 20.84
C LEU A 450 -16.75 -43.14 19.52
N ASP A 451 -16.06 -43.64 18.49
CA ASP A 451 -16.11 -43.08 17.14
C ASP A 451 -17.53 -43.07 16.57
N ASN A 452 -18.25 -44.20 16.63
CA ASN A 452 -19.66 -44.26 16.18
C ASN A 452 -20.54 -43.24 16.90
N SER A 453 -20.33 -43.07 18.21
CA SER A 453 -21.09 -42.11 19.01
C SER A 453 -20.75 -40.67 18.62
N PHE A 454 -19.47 -40.40 18.36
CA PHE A 454 -18.99 -39.11 17.88
C PHE A 454 -19.47 -38.79 16.46
N GLN A 455 -19.46 -39.75 15.52
CA GLN A 455 -19.97 -39.55 14.17
C GLN A 455 -21.44 -39.10 14.18
N ASN A 456 -22.27 -39.74 15.01
CA ASN A 456 -23.67 -39.35 15.14
C ASN A 456 -23.83 -37.90 15.61
N LEU A 457 -23.03 -37.48 16.61
CA LEU A 457 -23.01 -36.09 17.07
C LEU A 457 -22.48 -35.14 15.99
N PHE A 458 -21.38 -35.50 15.31
CA PHE A 458 -20.76 -34.67 14.29
C PHE A 458 -21.70 -34.42 13.10
N GLU A 459 -22.42 -35.45 12.65
CA GLU A 459 -23.45 -35.31 11.62
C GLU A 459 -24.55 -34.31 12.02
N GLN A 460 -25.02 -34.35 13.26
CA GLN A 460 -26.01 -33.39 13.77
C GLN A 460 -25.45 -31.95 13.85
N LEU A 461 -24.15 -31.81 14.08
CA LEU A 461 -23.47 -30.51 14.16
C LEU A 461 -23.11 -29.92 12.78
N LYS A 462 -23.15 -30.67 11.67
CA LYS A 462 -22.77 -30.15 10.34
C LYS A 462 -23.58 -28.92 9.93
N ALA A 463 -24.89 -28.91 10.16
CA ALA A 463 -25.75 -27.77 9.84
C ALA A 463 -25.44 -26.53 10.73
N PRO A 464 -25.38 -26.66 12.07
CA PRO A 464 -24.83 -25.63 12.96
C PRO A 464 -23.48 -25.06 12.51
N ILE A 465 -22.52 -25.93 12.21
CA ILE A 465 -21.17 -25.53 11.80
C ILE A 465 -21.20 -24.73 10.50
N LEU A 466 -21.98 -25.18 9.51
CA LEU A 466 -22.13 -24.46 8.24
C LEU A 466 -22.80 -23.09 8.45
N LEU A 467 -23.80 -23.00 9.34
CA LEU A 467 -24.47 -21.74 9.64
C LEU A 467 -23.50 -20.69 10.20
N TYR A 468 -22.70 -21.05 11.21
CA TYR A 468 -21.65 -20.15 11.72
C TYR A 468 -20.61 -19.84 10.64
N ARG A 469 -20.25 -20.81 9.80
CA ARG A 469 -19.30 -20.57 8.70
C ARG A 469 -19.76 -19.54 7.68
N LEU A 470 -21.06 -19.50 7.38
CA LEU A 470 -21.62 -18.62 6.36
C LEU A 470 -22.00 -17.24 6.92
N TYR A 471 -22.50 -17.18 8.16
CA TYR A 471 -23.22 -16.00 8.67
C TYR A 471 -22.76 -15.50 10.05
N SER A 472 -21.76 -16.11 10.70
CA SER A 472 -21.32 -15.65 12.04
C SER A 472 -20.86 -14.19 12.00
N LYS A 473 -21.23 -13.45 13.05
CA LYS A 473 -20.79 -12.05 13.26
C LYS A 473 -19.29 -11.93 13.53
N SER A 474 -18.64 -13.04 13.89
CA SER A 474 -17.19 -13.11 14.07
C SER A 474 -16.43 -12.97 12.74
N LEU A 475 -17.11 -13.14 11.60
CA LEU A 475 -16.51 -12.99 10.28
C LEU A 475 -16.46 -11.51 9.84
N PRO A 476 -15.41 -11.09 9.12
CA PRO A 476 -15.34 -9.73 8.55
C PRO A 476 -16.47 -9.45 7.56
N LYS A 477 -16.90 -10.48 6.82
CA LYS A 477 -18.00 -10.45 5.84
C LYS A 477 -18.67 -11.82 5.79
N GLU A 478 -20.00 -11.81 5.65
CA GLU A 478 -20.77 -13.03 5.37
C GLU A 478 -20.39 -13.61 4.00
N VAL A 479 -20.50 -14.94 3.88
CA VAL A 479 -20.28 -15.65 2.61
C VAL A 479 -21.57 -15.63 1.81
N THR A 480 -21.63 -14.81 0.76
CA THR A 480 -22.87 -14.55 0.02
C THR A 480 -22.86 -15.09 -1.42
N THR A 481 -21.70 -15.40 -2.00
CA THR A 481 -21.60 -15.90 -3.38
C THR A 481 -21.99 -17.38 -3.47
N ARG A 482 -22.71 -17.75 -4.53
CA ARG A 482 -23.21 -19.12 -4.72
C ARG A 482 -22.07 -20.14 -4.83
N GLU A 483 -20.98 -19.77 -5.47
CA GLU A 483 -19.79 -20.60 -5.64
C GLU A 483 -19.14 -20.89 -4.28
N ALA A 484 -18.92 -19.85 -3.46
CA ALA A 484 -18.32 -20.02 -2.14
C ALA A 484 -19.23 -20.81 -1.19
N ILE A 485 -20.56 -20.59 -1.24
CA ILE A 485 -21.52 -21.37 -0.46
C ILE A 485 -21.43 -22.85 -0.84
N SER A 486 -21.47 -23.16 -2.14
CA SER A 486 -21.39 -24.54 -2.65
C SER A 486 -20.08 -25.23 -2.25
N GLN A 487 -18.97 -24.49 -2.27
CA GLN A 487 -17.66 -24.98 -1.85
C GLN A 487 -17.62 -25.29 -0.35
N ASN A 488 -18.14 -24.41 0.51
CA ASN A 488 -18.21 -24.67 1.96
C ASN A 488 -19.14 -25.85 2.30
N ILE A 489 -20.22 -26.04 1.55
CA ILE A 489 -21.08 -27.22 1.68
C ILE A 489 -20.30 -28.50 1.35
N ALA A 490 -19.54 -28.50 0.25
CA ALA A 490 -18.72 -29.64 -0.13
C ALA A 490 -17.66 -29.93 0.94
N TYR A 491 -17.02 -28.90 1.50
CA TYR A 491 -16.04 -29.05 2.57
C TYR A 491 -16.61 -29.74 3.80
N ILE A 492 -17.77 -29.31 4.32
CA ILE A 492 -18.33 -29.95 5.52
C ILE A 492 -18.90 -31.35 5.24
N LYS A 493 -19.45 -31.59 4.04
CA LYS A 493 -19.96 -32.91 3.65
C LYS A 493 -18.85 -33.93 3.49
N ASN A 494 -17.70 -33.52 2.93
CA ASN A 494 -16.54 -34.39 2.69
C ASN A 494 -15.55 -34.42 3.87
N CYS A 495 -15.86 -33.76 4.99
CA CYS A 495 -15.02 -33.78 6.17
C CYS A 495 -15.21 -35.10 6.93
N THR A 496 -14.13 -35.86 7.12
CA THR A 496 -14.12 -37.12 7.87
C THR A 496 -13.13 -37.02 9.02
N ILE A 497 -13.62 -37.19 10.25
CA ILE A 497 -12.81 -37.20 11.47
C ILE A 497 -12.98 -38.57 12.09
N GLN A 498 -11.91 -39.31 12.36
CA GLN A 498 -11.96 -40.63 12.97
C GLN A 498 -11.31 -40.60 14.36
N LEU A 499 -12.04 -41.05 15.38
CA LEU A 499 -11.50 -41.17 16.74
C LEU A 499 -10.72 -42.48 16.89
N VAL A 500 -9.46 -42.35 17.29
CA VAL A 500 -8.51 -43.47 17.41
C VAL A 500 -7.95 -43.57 18.83
N LYS A 501 -7.58 -44.77 19.24
CA LYS A 501 -6.87 -45.05 20.50
C LYS A 501 -5.38 -44.78 20.38
N SER A 502 -4.81 -45.14 19.24
CA SER A 502 -3.43 -44.85 18.86
C SER A 502 -3.33 -44.73 17.35
N CYS A 503 -2.42 -43.87 16.90
CA CYS A 503 -2.04 -43.76 15.50
C CYS A 503 -0.54 -43.51 15.43
N THR A 504 0.14 -44.41 14.71
CA THR A 504 1.57 -44.34 14.44
C THR A 504 1.77 -43.87 13.01
N TYR A 505 2.58 -42.84 12.84
CA TYR A 505 2.82 -42.20 11.55
C TYR A 505 4.29 -41.79 11.42
N ASN A 506 4.72 -41.53 10.20
CA ASN A 506 6.00 -40.87 9.92
C ASN A 506 5.81 -39.71 8.94
N TYR A 507 6.80 -38.83 8.88
CA TYR A 507 6.84 -37.71 7.94
C TYR A 507 8.12 -37.76 7.12
N SER A 508 8.02 -37.83 5.79
CA SER A 508 9.22 -37.84 4.93
C SER A 508 10.24 -38.96 5.26
N ASN A 509 9.75 -40.13 5.69
CA ASN A 509 10.57 -41.28 6.13
C ASN A 509 11.46 -41.01 7.37
N THR A 510 11.07 -40.10 8.26
CA THR A 510 11.67 -39.97 9.59
C THR A 510 11.30 -41.14 10.51
N SER A 511 11.90 -41.17 11.70
CA SER A 511 11.56 -42.12 12.77
C SER A 511 10.06 -42.09 13.10
N GLU A 512 9.51 -43.26 13.41
CA GLU A 512 8.10 -43.46 13.71
C GLU A 512 7.68 -42.67 14.97
N VAL A 513 6.53 -42.00 14.90
CA VAL A 513 5.98 -41.20 15.98
C VAL A 513 4.55 -41.63 16.25
N THR A 514 4.18 -41.69 17.52
CA THR A 514 2.81 -41.93 17.96
C THR A 514 2.12 -40.62 18.33
N LEU A 515 0.88 -40.43 17.89
CA LEU A 515 0.04 -39.30 18.29
C LEU A 515 -0.13 -39.25 19.82
N ASP A 516 -0.07 -38.05 20.38
CA ASP A 516 -0.46 -37.80 21.77
C ASP A 516 -1.96 -37.55 21.88
N ASP A 517 -2.46 -37.64 23.11
CA ASP A 517 -3.90 -37.47 23.37
C ASP A 517 -4.36 -36.08 22.94
N PHE A 518 -5.51 -36.01 22.26
CA PHE A 518 -6.09 -34.80 21.68
C PHE A 518 -5.30 -34.17 20.52
N GLU A 519 -4.26 -34.84 20.00
CA GLU A 519 -3.64 -34.47 18.73
C GLU A 519 -4.29 -35.18 17.55
N PHE A 520 -4.15 -34.60 16.35
CA PHE A 520 -4.62 -35.21 15.11
C PHE A 520 -3.59 -35.17 14.00
N VAL A 521 -3.72 -36.11 13.06
CA VAL A 521 -2.95 -36.14 11.80
C VAL A 521 -3.91 -36.27 10.62
N ILE A 522 -3.53 -35.69 9.47
CA ILE A 522 -4.33 -35.73 8.25
C ILE A 522 -3.68 -36.70 7.27
N PHE A 523 -4.44 -37.69 6.80
CA PHE A 523 -3.98 -38.62 5.76
C PHE A 523 -5.15 -39.00 4.85
N ASN A 524 -4.95 -38.93 3.54
CA ASN A 524 -5.99 -39.21 2.53
C ASN A 524 -7.33 -38.48 2.81
N ASN A 525 -7.27 -37.21 3.23
CA ASN A 525 -8.43 -36.39 3.56
C ASN A 525 -9.26 -36.88 4.78
N ILE A 526 -8.66 -37.71 5.63
CA ILE A 526 -9.23 -38.16 6.92
C ILE A 526 -8.40 -37.58 8.05
N PHE A 527 -9.07 -36.98 9.03
CA PHE A 527 -8.47 -36.48 10.27
C PHE A 527 -8.51 -37.59 11.32
N TYR A 528 -7.37 -38.15 11.68
CA TYR A 528 -7.26 -39.14 12.75
C TYR A 528 -6.96 -38.42 14.06
N LEU A 529 -7.93 -38.34 14.96
CA LEU A 529 -7.84 -37.64 16.25
C LEU A 529 -7.75 -38.65 17.40
N LYS A 530 -6.69 -38.58 18.19
CA LYS A 530 -6.50 -39.53 19.30
C LYS A 530 -7.34 -39.14 20.51
N ALA A 531 -8.16 -40.08 20.98
CA ALA A 531 -8.97 -39.93 22.19
C ALA A 531 -8.42 -40.84 23.32
N PRO A 532 -8.35 -40.35 24.58
CA PRO A 532 -7.92 -41.17 25.70
C PRO A 532 -8.88 -42.35 25.94
N LYS A 533 -8.32 -43.54 26.23
CA LYS A 533 -9.08 -44.80 26.39
C LYS A 533 -10.11 -44.79 27.55
N TYR A 534 -9.98 -43.86 28.49
CA TYR A 534 -10.76 -43.82 29.73
C TYR A 534 -11.93 -42.81 29.70
N LEU A 535 -12.09 -42.05 28.61
CA LEU A 535 -13.15 -41.05 28.49
C LEU A 535 -14.33 -41.58 27.68
N GLU A 536 -15.53 -41.34 28.19
CA GLU A 536 -16.78 -41.47 27.43
C GLU A 536 -17.04 -40.17 26.64
N LEU A 537 -17.91 -40.22 25.63
CA LEU A 537 -18.16 -39.09 24.72
C LEU A 537 -18.56 -37.80 25.47
N SER A 538 -19.41 -37.92 26.50
CA SER A 538 -19.90 -36.78 27.29
C SER A 538 -18.80 -36.04 28.04
N ASP A 539 -17.73 -36.73 28.41
CA ASP A 539 -16.57 -36.15 29.10
C ASP A 539 -15.52 -35.67 28.10
N LEU A 540 -15.37 -36.40 26.98
CA LEU A 540 -14.46 -36.05 25.90
C LEU A 540 -14.79 -34.67 25.30
N ILE A 541 -16.05 -34.40 24.97
CA ILE A 541 -16.47 -33.12 24.37
C ILE A 541 -16.31 -31.93 25.32
N LYS A 542 -16.31 -32.18 26.63
CA LYS A 542 -16.08 -31.17 27.68
C LYS A 542 -14.59 -30.89 27.91
N ALA A 543 -13.70 -31.78 27.46
CA ALA A 543 -12.27 -31.58 27.56
C ALA A 543 -11.83 -30.45 26.62
N SER A 544 -11.22 -29.40 27.19
CA SER A 544 -10.83 -28.21 26.41
C SER A 544 -9.87 -28.53 25.27
N GLN A 545 -8.93 -29.46 25.49
CA GLN A 545 -7.97 -29.88 24.47
C GLN A 545 -8.65 -30.57 23.27
N PHE A 546 -9.68 -31.39 23.52
CA PHE A 546 -10.46 -32.00 22.45
C PHE A 546 -11.24 -30.94 21.65
N SER A 547 -11.90 -29.99 22.33
CA SER A 547 -12.62 -28.91 21.67
C SER A 547 -11.68 -28.02 20.84
N ASP A 548 -10.46 -27.76 21.32
CA ASP A 548 -9.43 -27.00 20.61
C ASP A 548 -8.93 -27.74 19.36
N ALA A 549 -8.73 -29.06 19.45
CA ALA A 549 -8.37 -29.91 18.31
C ALA A 549 -9.48 -29.94 17.26
N PHE A 550 -10.74 -30.15 17.68
CA PHE A 550 -11.90 -30.10 16.80
C PHE A 550 -12.04 -28.75 16.09
N ALA A 551 -11.90 -27.65 16.83
CA ALA A 551 -11.96 -26.31 16.26
C ALA A 551 -10.83 -26.06 15.25
N GLU A 552 -9.61 -26.55 15.50
CA GLU A 552 -8.51 -26.46 14.54
C GLU A 552 -8.78 -27.29 13.28
N ILE A 553 -9.36 -28.50 13.40
CA ILE A 553 -9.79 -29.32 12.26
C ILE A 553 -10.81 -28.58 11.40
N MET A 554 -11.86 -27.99 12.00
CA MET A 554 -12.84 -27.19 11.28
C MET A 554 -12.20 -25.96 10.63
N SER A 555 -11.31 -25.28 11.34
CA SER A 555 -10.52 -24.18 10.79
C SER A 555 -9.68 -24.57 9.59
N ILE A 556 -9.07 -25.76 9.58
CA ILE A 556 -8.31 -26.31 8.44
C ILE A 556 -9.26 -26.59 7.28
N GLN A 557 -10.36 -27.30 7.56
CA GLN A 557 -11.33 -27.73 6.54
C GLN A 557 -11.97 -26.55 5.79
N PHE A 558 -12.23 -25.45 6.49
CA PHE A 558 -12.80 -24.23 5.90
C PHE A 558 -11.77 -23.14 5.57
N ASN A 559 -10.51 -23.34 5.94
CA ASN A 559 -9.43 -22.35 5.84
C ASN A 559 -9.77 -21.00 6.50
N VAL A 560 -10.20 -20.99 7.78
CA VAL A 560 -10.71 -19.79 8.51
C VAL A 560 -10.30 -19.72 9.99
N THR A 561 -9.82 -18.55 10.47
CA THR A 561 -9.29 -18.24 11.84
C THR A 561 -10.31 -17.74 12.83
N GLU A 562 -11.21 -16.91 12.35
CA GLU A 562 -12.06 -16.06 13.14
C GLU A 562 -13.11 -16.88 13.91
N LEU A 563 -13.42 -18.07 13.39
CA LEU A 563 -14.46 -18.98 13.90
C LEU A 563 -13.93 -20.04 14.88
N LYS A 564 -12.64 -20.02 15.25
CA LYS A 564 -12.07 -21.07 16.12
C LYS A 564 -12.83 -21.18 17.45
N ASN A 565 -13.17 -20.04 18.06
CA ASN A 565 -13.94 -20.03 19.29
C ASN A 565 -15.38 -20.50 19.06
N ASP A 566 -16.02 -20.08 17.97
CA ASP A 566 -17.38 -20.51 17.61
C ASP A 566 -17.45 -22.04 17.48
N PHE A 567 -16.52 -22.64 16.73
CA PHE A 567 -16.43 -24.10 16.58
C PHE A 567 -16.15 -24.82 17.90
N ARG A 568 -15.33 -24.23 18.76
CA ARG A 568 -15.06 -24.76 20.11
C ARG A 568 -16.33 -24.80 20.97
N PHE A 569 -17.19 -23.78 20.87
CA PHE A 569 -18.45 -23.75 21.61
C PHE A 569 -19.48 -24.75 21.07
N LEU A 570 -19.57 -24.91 19.75
CA LEU A 570 -20.54 -25.81 19.11
C LEU A 570 -20.40 -27.28 19.54
N ILE A 571 -19.17 -27.76 19.71
CA ILE A 571 -18.91 -29.16 20.12
C ILE A 571 -19.02 -29.37 21.63
N ARG A 572 -18.75 -28.33 22.44
CA ARG A 572 -18.66 -28.43 23.90
C ARG A 572 -20.02 -28.42 24.59
N ASN A 573 -20.99 -27.73 24.01
CA ASN A 573 -22.33 -27.60 24.56
C ASN A 573 -23.20 -28.81 24.21
N ASP A 574 -24.20 -29.10 25.04
CA ASP A 574 -25.22 -30.08 24.69
C ASP A 574 -25.99 -29.61 23.44
N LEU A 575 -26.41 -30.55 22.60
CA LEU A 575 -27.05 -30.24 21.31
C LEU A 575 -28.27 -29.30 21.46
N LYS A 576 -29.05 -29.46 22.54
CA LYS A 576 -30.20 -28.60 22.85
C LYS A 576 -29.79 -27.16 23.09
N ASP A 577 -28.71 -26.94 23.83
CA ASP A 577 -28.19 -25.61 24.12
C ASP A 577 -27.57 -24.98 22.87
N THR A 578 -26.85 -25.77 22.07
CA THR A 578 -26.33 -25.34 20.77
C THR A 578 -27.44 -24.88 19.84
N LEU A 579 -28.54 -25.63 19.75
CA LEU A 579 -29.70 -25.26 18.94
C LEU A 579 -30.43 -24.01 19.47
N HIS A 580 -30.53 -23.86 20.80
CA HIS A 580 -31.10 -22.66 21.41
C HIS A 580 -30.24 -21.41 21.19
N LEU A 581 -28.91 -21.54 21.20
CA LEU A 581 -28.00 -20.44 20.87
C LEU A 581 -28.15 -20.03 19.40
N ILE A 582 -28.26 -21.02 18.51
CA ILE A 582 -28.46 -20.79 17.08
C ILE A 582 -29.74 -20.01 16.78
N THR A 583 -30.87 -20.32 17.43
CA THR A 583 -32.13 -19.59 17.22
C THR A 583 -32.09 -18.16 17.78
N LYS A 584 -31.17 -17.87 18.71
CA LYS A 584 -30.93 -16.53 19.24
C LYS A 584 -29.95 -15.72 18.38
N ASP A 585 -28.94 -16.39 17.82
CA ASP A 585 -27.86 -15.77 17.07
C ASP A 585 -28.23 -15.49 15.60
N PHE A 586 -29.17 -16.27 15.03
CA PHE A 586 -29.57 -16.22 13.63
C PHE A 586 -31.09 -16.13 13.45
N ASP A 587 -31.53 -15.49 12.36
CA ASP A 587 -32.94 -15.41 11.99
C ASP A 587 -33.43 -16.72 11.33
N THR A 588 -34.76 -16.90 11.32
CA THR A 588 -35.39 -18.09 10.75
C THR A 588 -35.08 -18.28 9.26
N GLU A 589 -34.89 -17.20 8.51
CA GLU A 589 -34.56 -17.25 7.08
C GLU A 589 -33.19 -17.88 6.82
N LYS A 590 -32.14 -17.53 7.59
CA LYS A 590 -30.81 -18.14 7.47
C LYS A 590 -30.82 -19.62 7.86
N LEU A 591 -31.60 -19.97 8.88
CA LEU A 591 -31.77 -21.37 9.31
C LEU A 591 -32.41 -22.23 8.21
N GLU A 592 -33.47 -21.74 7.58
CA GLU A 592 -34.13 -22.42 6.47
C GLU A 592 -33.21 -22.59 5.26
N LYS A 593 -32.42 -21.56 4.92
CA LYS A 593 -31.43 -21.64 3.83
C LYS A 593 -30.40 -22.75 4.05
N VAL A 594 -29.85 -22.86 5.26
CA VAL A 594 -28.88 -23.93 5.58
C VAL A 594 -29.54 -25.31 5.57
N LYS A 595 -30.77 -25.45 6.09
CA LYS A 595 -31.51 -26.72 6.01
C LYS A 595 -31.75 -27.15 4.56
N ASN A 596 -32.11 -26.22 3.68
CA ASN A 596 -32.26 -26.48 2.24
C ASN A 596 -30.96 -27.02 1.61
N TYR A 597 -29.78 -26.58 2.06
CA TYR A 597 -28.48 -27.09 1.56
C TYR A 597 -28.14 -28.54 1.97
N PHE A 598 -28.80 -29.05 3.02
CA PHE A 598 -28.63 -30.43 3.51
C PHE A 598 -29.70 -31.42 3.02
N GLY A 599 -30.71 -30.98 2.24
CA GLY A 599 -31.50 -31.87 1.38
C GLY A 599 -32.95 -32.15 1.78
N ILE A 600 -33.63 -31.25 2.50
CA ILE A 600 -35.11 -31.22 2.51
C ILE A 600 -35.53 -29.90 1.87
N PRO A 601 -36.03 -29.91 0.62
CA PRO A 601 -36.58 -28.71 -0.01
C PRO A 601 -37.75 -28.16 0.80
N ALA A 602 -37.85 -26.84 0.97
CA ALA A 602 -38.96 -26.20 1.67
C ALA A 602 -40.35 -26.59 1.14
N ALA A 603 -40.47 -26.93 -0.15
CA ALA A 603 -41.72 -27.41 -0.74
C ALA A 603 -42.13 -28.80 -0.22
N GLU A 604 -41.16 -29.69 0.02
CA GLU A 604 -41.38 -31.03 0.60
C GLU A 604 -41.74 -30.96 2.08
N ASP A 605 -41.03 -30.14 2.85
CA ASP A 605 -41.32 -29.90 4.28
C ASP A 605 -42.73 -29.32 4.48
N ASN A 606 -43.09 -28.29 3.73
CA ASN A 606 -44.42 -27.69 3.78
C ASN A 606 -45.54 -28.66 3.36
N PHE A 607 -45.29 -29.47 2.34
CA PHE A 607 -46.25 -30.48 1.88
C PHE A 607 -46.58 -31.48 2.98
N TRP A 608 -45.57 -32.03 3.66
CA TRP A 608 -45.79 -33.00 4.72
C TRP A 608 -46.34 -32.38 6.01
N ARG A 609 -45.90 -31.16 6.38
CA ARG A 609 -46.50 -30.43 7.51
C ARG A 609 -48.00 -30.25 7.35
N ASN A 610 -48.46 -29.93 6.14
CA ASN A 610 -49.89 -29.81 5.85
C ASN A 610 -50.62 -31.15 6.07
N ILE A 611 -50.07 -32.26 5.56
CA ILE A 611 -50.66 -33.60 5.74
C ILE A 611 -50.72 -33.99 7.22
N TYR A 612 -49.65 -33.76 7.99
CA TYR A 612 -49.63 -34.02 9.43
C TYR A 612 -50.62 -33.15 10.20
N GLN A 613 -50.74 -31.88 9.84
CA GLN A 613 -51.72 -30.96 10.42
C GLN A 613 -53.16 -31.42 10.16
N ILE A 614 -53.48 -31.84 8.94
CA ILE A 614 -54.80 -32.38 8.58
C ILE A 614 -55.09 -33.66 9.38
N LYS A 615 -54.09 -34.52 9.57
CA LYS A 615 -54.18 -35.77 10.34
C LYS A 615 -54.09 -35.58 11.85
N LYS A 616 -53.85 -34.36 12.33
CA LYS A 616 -53.65 -34.02 13.76
C LYS A 616 -52.51 -34.82 14.41
N LEU A 617 -51.45 -35.06 13.65
CA LEU A 617 -50.21 -35.70 14.11
C LEU A 617 -49.10 -34.65 14.30
N SER A 618 -48.13 -34.95 15.15
CA SER A 618 -46.97 -34.08 15.36
C SER A 618 -45.93 -34.34 14.27
N TYR A 619 -45.55 -33.29 13.53
CA TYR A 619 -44.53 -33.40 12.49
C TYR A 619 -43.12 -33.50 13.10
N PRO A 620 -42.25 -34.42 12.62
CA PRO A 620 -40.92 -34.60 13.18
C PRO A 620 -39.97 -33.45 12.77
N GLU A 621 -39.97 -32.36 13.55
CA GLU A 621 -39.18 -31.15 13.25
C GLU A 621 -37.65 -31.33 13.29
N HIS A 622 -37.19 -32.45 13.84
CA HIS A 622 -35.77 -32.69 14.13
C HIS A 622 -35.07 -33.55 13.06
N ILE A 623 -35.77 -33.96 12.00
CA ILE A 623 -35.19 -34.77 10.94
C ILE A 623 -34.59 -33.88 9.84
N ILE A 624 -33.34 -34.15 9.46
CA ILE A 624 -32.57 -33.34 8.49
C ILE A 624 -32.32 -34.09 7.18
N LYS A 625 -32.44 -35.44 7.17
CA LYS A 625 -32.26 -36.27 5.98
C LYS A 625 -33.59 -36.74 5.40
N GLN A 626 -33.70 -36.69 4.07
CA GLN A 626 -34.89 -37.15 3.36
C GLN A 626 -35.20 -38.64 3.60
N SER A 627 -34.18 -39.51 3.68
CA SER A 627 -34.38 -40.94 3.93
C SER A 627 -34.95 -41.24 5.32
N GLU A 628 -34.49 -40.52 6.33
CA GLU A 628 -35.00 -40.60 7.71
C GLU A 628 -36.41 -40.03 7.79
N LEU A 629 -36.68 -38.95 7.04
CA LEU A 629 -38.01 -38.33 6.97
C LEU A 629 -39.02 -39.30 6.35
N ILE A 630 -38.66 -39.95 5.24
CA ILE A 630 -39.51 -40.97 4.58
C ILE A 630 -39.79 -42.15 5.52
N ALA A 631 -38.77 -42.65 6.25
CA ALA A 631 -38.94 -43.75 7.19
C ALA A 631 -39.90 -43.39 8.33
N GLN A 632 -39.78 -42.17 8.87
CA GLN A 632 -40.67 -41.66 9.90
C GLN A 632 -42.09 -41.46 9.37
N ILE A 633 -42.25 -40.88 8.16
CA ILE A 633 -43.54 -40.71 7.50
C ILE A 633 -44.25 -42.04 7.27
N ASN A 634 -43.54 -43.05 6.76
CA ASN A 634 -44.09 -44.38 6.54
C ASN A 634 -44.60 -44.99 7.86
N THR A 635 -43.88 -44.74 8.97
CA THR A 635 -44.25 -45.23 10.31
C THR A 635 -45.45 -44.46 10.89
N ASP A 636 -45.43 -43.14 10.84
CA ASP A 636 -46.43 -42.28 11.49
C ASP A 636 -47.77 -42.25 10.75
N LEU A 637 -47.75 -42.41 9.42
CA LEU A 637 -48.95 -42.39 8.57
C LEU A 637 -49.42 -43.78 8.15
N ASP A 638 -48.71 -44.85 8.56
CA ASP A 638 -48.98 -46.25 8.17
C ASP A 638 -49.08 -46.42 6.64
N ILE A 639 -48.08 -45.90 5.93
CA ILE A 639 -47.98 -45.97 4.46
C ILE A 639 -46.62 -46.50 4.01
N GLU A 640 -46.55 -46.96 2.76
CA GLU A 640 -45.30 -47.34 2.11
C GLU A 640 -45.10 -46.51 0.84
N LEU A 641 -44.34 -45.42 0.97
CA LEU A 641 -43.99 -44.56 -0.17
C LEU A 641 -43.12 -45.33 -1.18
N ARG A 642 -43.64 -45.50 -2.39
CA ARG A 642 -42.98 -46.23 -3.51
C ARG A 642 -41.86 -45.41 -4.16
N THR A 643 -41.11 -46.05 -5.07
CA THR A 643 -40.03 -45.42 -5.86
C THR A 643 -40.45 -44.16 -6.61
N ASP A 644 -41.73 -44.03 -6.97
CA ASP A 644 -42.28 -42.87 -7.66
C ASP A 644 -42.14 -41.58 -6.84
N TYR A 645 -42.05 -41.68 -5.50
CA TYR A 645 -41.82 -40.54 -4.61
C TYR A 645 -40.47 -39.85 -4.84
N LEU A 646 -39.43 -40.60 -5.25
CA LEU A 646 -38.10 -40.03 -5.52
C LEU A 646 -38.10 -39.05 -6.70
N LYS A 647 -39.15 -39.05 -7.52
CA LYS A 647 -39.36 -38.15 -8.66
C LYS A 647 -40.52 -37.18 -8.44
N PHE A 648 -40.99 -37.06 -7.21
CA PHE A 648 -42.10 -36.18 -6.88
C PHE A 648 -41.71 -34.72 -7.09
N ASP A 649 -42.50 -34.00 -7.87
CA ASP A 649 -42.37 -32.57 -8.09
C ASP A 649 -43.30 -31.84 -7.11
N PHE A 650 -42.71 -31.24 -6.07
CA PHE A 650 -43.44 -30.52 -5.02
C PHE A 650 -43.92 -29.12 -5.44
N ASP A 651 -43.40 -28.61 -6.56
CA ASP A 651 -43.71 -27.26 -7.03
C ASP A 651 -44.80 -27.27 -8.11
N GLU A 652 -44.68 -28.17 -9.10
CA GLU A 652 -45.63 -28.34 -10.20
C GLU A 652 -45.95 -29.82 -10.47
N CYS A 653 -47.23 -30.20 -10.48
CA CYS A 653 -47.61 -31.57 -10.87
C CYS A 653 -47.52 -31.70 -12.40
N SER A 654 -46.32 -31.91 -12.94
CA SER A 654 -46.02 -31.93 -14.38
C SER A 654 -45.77 -33.35 -14.93
N ASN A 655 -45.42 -34.30 -14.05
CA ASN A 655 -45.04 -35.67 -14.42
C ASN A 655 -46.03 -36.73 -13.90
N THR A 656 -45.92 -37.95 -14.42
CA THR A 656 -46.87 -39.04 -14.11
C THR A 656 -46.61 -39.62 -12.72
N GLU A 657 -45.37 -39.66 -12.28
CA GLU A 657 -44.96 -40.13 -10.97
C GLU A 657 -45.58 -39.29 -9.83
N THR A 658 -45.58 -37.96 -9.95
CA THR A 658 -46.23 -37.04 -9.00
C THR A 658 -47.73 -37.28 -8.95
N TYR A 659 -48.38 -37.45 -10.10
CA TYR A 659 -49.81 -37.79 -10.16
C TYR A 659 -50.11 -39.12 -9.45
N ASN A 660 -49.29 -40.16 -9.69
CA ASN A 660 -49.47 -41.47 -9.06
C ASN A 660 -49.33 -41.41 -7.55
N VAL A 661 -48.33 -40.67 -7.05
CA VAL A 661 -48.12 -40.47 -5.61
C VAL A 661 -49.28 -39.69 -4.98
N LEU A 662 -49.75 -38.60 -5.62
CA LEU A 662 -50.92 -37.85 -5.14
C LEU A 662 -52.18 -38.71 -5.10
N LEU A 663 -52.41 -39.56 -6.11
CA LEU A 663 -53.53 -40.50 -6.15
C LEU A 663 -53.41 -41.55 -5.04
N PHE A 664 -52.20 -42.08 -4.83
CA PHE A 664 -51.91 -43.03 -3.77
C PHE A 664 -52.20 -42.43 -2.39
N LEU A 665 -51.73 -41.21 -2.13
CA LEU A 665 -51.94 -40.50 -0.87
C LEU A 665 -53.42 -40.16 -0.65
N CYS A 666 -54.14 -39.67 -1.67
CA CYS A 666 -55.59 -39.44 -1.57
C CYS A 666 -56.33 -40.72 -1.14
N THR A 667 -55.94 -41.87 -1.72
CA THR A 667 -56.61 -43.15 -1.51
C THR A 667 -56.30 -43.74 -0.13
N HIS A 668 -55.03 -43.79 0.26
CA HIS A 668 -54.60 -44.44 1.50
C HIS A 668 -54.82 -43.58 2.74
N LEU A 669 -54.70 -42.25 2.60
CA LEU A 669 -54.94 -41.34 3.70
C LEU A 669 -56.41 -40.88 3.77
N ASN A 670 -57.28 -41.29 2.84
CA ASN A 670 -58.67 -40.85 2.76
C ASN A 670 -58.79 -39.31 2.81
N LEU A 671 -57.98 -38.64 1.99
CA LEU A 671 -57.93 -37.18 1.85
C LEU A 671 -58.29 -36.78 0.42
N THR A 672 -58.84 -35.58 0.24
CA THR A 672 -59.11 -35.03 -1.09
C THR A 672 -57.88 -34.35 -1.67
N LEU A 673 -57.78 -34.34 -3.00
CA LEU A 673 -56.69 -33.66 -3.72
C LEU A 673 -56.56 -32.18 -3.33
N LYS A 674 -57.70 -31.51 -3.06
CA LYS A 674 -57.73 -30.10 -2.67
C LYS A 674 -57.11 -29.87 -1.28
N GLU A 675 -57.18 -30.86 -0.40
CA GLU A 675 -56.60 -30.80 0.95
C GLU A 675 -55.09 -31.04 0.93
N ILE A 676 -54.61 -32.03 0.16
CA ILE A 676 -53.18 -32.37 0.11
C ILE A 676 -52.38 -31.52 -0.89
N TYR A 677 -53.01 -31.06 -1.97
CA TYR A 677 -52.35 -30.32 -3.05
C TYR A 677 -53.25 -29.21 -3.61
N PRO A 678 -53.42 -28.08 -2.89
CA PRO A 678 -54.39 -27.04 -3.22
C PRO A 678 -54.20 -26.37 -4.58
N LYS A 679 -52.96 -26.38 -5.10
CA LYS A 679 -52.60 -25.84 -6.43
C LYS A 679 -53.28 -26.61 -7.59
N GLY A 680 -53.76 -27.83 -7.34
CA GLY A 680 -54.38 -28.69 -8.34
C GLY A 680 -53.38 -29.35 -9.29
N ILE A 681 -53.90 -30.07 -10.31
CA ILE A 681 -53.11 -30.87 -11.26
C ILE A 681 -53.26 -30.40 -12.71
N ALA A 682 -53.51 -29.10 -12.90
CA ALA A 682 -53.75 -28.51 -14.23
C ALA A 682 -52.53 -28.71 -15.15
N SER A 683 -51.31 -28.55 -14.64
CA SER A 683 -50.06 -28.75 -15.39
C SER A 683 -49.95 -30.19 -15.94
N TYR A 684 -50.31 -31.21 -15.15
CA TYR A 684 -50.30 -32.60 -15.59
C TYR A 684 -51.31 -32.85 -16.72
N HIS A 685 -52.52 -32.30 -16.61
CA HIS A 685 -53.50 -32.39 -17.67
C HIS A 685 -53.04 -31.67 -18.94
N PHE A 686 -52.41 -30.51 -18.81
CA PHE A 686 -51.86 -29.75 -19.94
C PHE A 686 -50.75 -30.54 -20.65
N GLU A 687 -49.77 -31.08 -19.91
CA GLU A 687 -48.68 -31.89 -20.47
C GLU A 687 -49.21 -33.19 -21.10
N LYS A 688 -50.22 -33.83 -20.51
CA LYS A 688 -50.87 -35.00 -21.12
C LYS A 688 -51.58 -34.65 -22.44
N MET A 689 -52.25 -33.49 -22.50
CA MET A 689 -52.89 -33.00 -23.73
C MET A 689 -51.87 -32.62 -24.80
N ARG A 690 -50.76 -32.00 -24.39
CA ARG A 690 -49.63 -31.69 -25.27
C ARG A 690 -49.01 -32.96 -25.86
N ASN A 691 -48.68 -33.94 -25.01
CA ASN A 691 -48.14 -35.24 -25.42
C ASN A 691 -49.13 -36.00 -26.34
N LEU A 692 -50.44 -35.92 -26.06
CA LEU A 692 -51.46 -36.50 -26.93
C LEU A 692 -51.47 -35.80 -28.31
N ARG A 693 -51.41 -34.47 -28.35
CA ARG A 693 -51.33 -33.67 -29.58
C ARG A 693 -50.11 -34.07 -30.40
N GLU A 694 -48.93 -34.07 -29.79
CA GLU A 694 -47.65 -34.39 -30.43
C GLU A 694 -47.65 -35.85 -30.95
N SER A 695 -48.14 -36.82 -30.16
CA SER A 695 -48.25 -38.22 -30.58
C SER A 695 -49.20 -38.46 -31.77
N LYS A 696 -50.18 -37.57 -31.98
CA LYS A 696 -51.14 -37.62 -33.09
C LYS A 696 -50.77 -36.65 -34.22
N GLU A 697 -49.75 -35.82 -34.06
CA GLU A 697 -49.37 -34.77 -35.00
C GLU A 697 -49.06 -35.33 -36.39
N SER A 698 -48.35 -36.47 -36.46
CA SER A 698 -48.06 -37.14 -37.74
C SER A 698 -49.34 -37.67 -38.43
N LYS A 699 -50.31 -38.17 -37.66
CA LYS A 699 -51.61 -38.62 -38.19
C LYS A 699 -52.46 -37.43 -38.64
N ILE A 700 -52.49 -36.34 -37.87
CA ILE A 700 -53.21 -35.11 -38.20
C ILE A 700 -52.62 -34.46 -39.45
N LYS A 701 -51.28 -34.32 -39.52
CA LYS A 701 -50.59 -33.86 -40.74
C LYS A 701 -50.95 -34.74 -41.93
N LYS A 702 -50.89 -36.07 -41.81
CA LYS A 702 -51.29 -36.98 -42.88
C LYS A 702 -52.74 -36.82 -43.32
N ILE A 703 -53.67 -36.48 -42.43
CA ILE A 703 -55.08 -36.23 -42.77
C ILE A 703 -55.25 -34.88 -43.47
N ILE A 704 -54.58 -33.83 -42.97
CA ILE A 704 -54.60 -32.48 -43.55
C ILE A 704 -54.01 -32.47 -44.97
N TRP A 705 -52.95 -33.24 -45.24
CA TRP A 705 -52.36 -33.37 -46.57
C TRP A 705 -53.11 -34.34 -47.51
N LYS A 706 -54.15 -35.03 -47.02
CA LYS A 706 -54.96 -35.99 -47.82
C LYS A 706 -56.27 -35.36 -48.32
N TYR A 707 -56.65 -34.22 -47.77
CA TYR A 707 -57.62 -33.27 -48.32
C TYR A 707 -56.86 -32.13 -49.00
#